data_AF-A0A1Y3E3Z6-F1
#
_entry.id   AF-A0A1Y3E3Z6-F1
#
_cell.length_a   1.000
_cell.length_b   1.000
_cell.length_c   1.000
_cell.angle_alpha   90.00
_cell.angle_beta   90.00
_cell.angle_gamma   90.00
#
_symmetry.space_group_name_H-M   'P 1'
#
loop_
_entity.id
_entity.type
_entity.pdbx_description
1 polymer ?
#
loop_
_entity_poly.entity_id
_entity_poly.type
_entity_poly.pdbx_seq_one_letter_code
_entity_poly.pdbx_strand_id
1 'polypeptide(L)'
;MDSSFKEYYTPPLAPILRPSEDEFEDPMAYFAKIRPSCERYGIVKIIPPNAVKDYGGFEACDWAAVAKELDIPERNISQLKTAYAKHLLGFVNRKERLSEAKDEISQESKTFPSDDDVSMSKERCIVCQNFGKKSAMTLCCRCGDVYHISCIPSSLNQLSAKNWTCSRCVVHGRNTQNAYGFQQDKRTYSLSEFGYMANKFKEDYFRKQKTLTSQMLETEFWRIVSSSSEDVIVKYGADLSSAVIGSGFLTMDDKCNSKNDEIFKKIAKSPWNLNNIPYLPGSVLSYVDGKISGVKVPWVYIGMCFSTFCWHTEDHWSYSINYLHWGDLKTWYGVPGSDAELLEQTIQTMAPELFHKQPDLMHQLVTLIDPLLLRKHGVHVYSIHQSPGEFVLTFPRSYHAGFNHGFNCAEAVNICPSDWIPIGRKCVDLYKSVSRLPVFSHDEVIFKMAWDKNLNKELLMAVYTDVQVAYEREKVAKQSIEHLKLAEKQCKFEELPDDSRKCVVCASTLFLSAVECRCKPKTRMACLQHARSVCRLCNIKNCKLRYRLTMSDIQILVDQLWSRIEGSEEWFGKAMEILYTHKDGDEMPKLEALIELVKTAKDNGYRETTLLKNLEDTIALVNRNKLSVARLMDLTRSLPRASADLSNAIGSYKKRPTLTLAVITKAKAFENKVISWYTELDERAHENQVEELKLNWNLLYYEGLNLEVFVEHVLQLHELQNLLDWIVNAYKSVKNLSGDMLISKVFTLRKDLETFQTKHPILKNVFTGVPEEE
;
A
#
# COMPACT_ATOMS: atom_id res chain seq x y z
N MET A 1 39.02 -11.70 13.74
CA MET A 1 37.90 -11.12 12.94
C MET A 1 38.56 -10.59 11.68
N ASP A 2 38.04 -10.94 10.51
CA ASP A 2 38.62 -10.43 9.26
C ASP A 2 38.06 -9.05 8.94
N SER A 3 38.90 -8.13 8.46
CA SER A 3 38.63 -6.69 8.46
C SER A 3 37.91 -6.17 7.20
N SER A 4 37.08 -7.02 6.58
CA SER A 4 36.45 -6.80 5.27
C SER A 4 34.93 -6.57 5.29
N PHE A 5 34.27 -6.69 6.43
CA PHE A 5 32.84 -6.42 6.56
C PHE A 5 32.54 -4.91 6.44
N LYS A 6 32.12 -4.47 5.26
CA LYS A 6 31.39 -3.21 5.11
C LYS A 6 29.98 -3.42 5.67
N GLU A 7 29.57 -2.53 6.58
CA GLU A 7 28.21 -2.50 7.13
C GLU A 7 27.20 -2.22 6.00
N TYR A 8 26.12 -3.00 5.94
CA TYR A 8 25.07 -2.79 4.94
C TYR A 8 24.29 -1.51 5.29
N TYR A 9 24.08 -0.64 4.30
CA TYR A 9 23.35 0.61 4.50
C TYR A 9 21.84 0.35 4.43
N THR A 10 21.15 0.39 5.57
CA THR A 10 19.68 0.24 5.59
C THR A 10 19.01 1.38 4.81
N PRO A 11 18.05 1.10 3.91
CA PRO A 11 17.26 2.15 3.25
C PRO A 11 16.54 3.07 4.24
N PRO A 12 16.24 4.33 3.89
CA PRO A 12 15.58 5.27 4.79
C PRO A 12 14.28 4.71 5.40
N LEU A 13 14.08 4.93 6.70
CA LEU A 13 12.89 4.45 7.40
C LEU A 13 11.61 5.08 6.84
N ALA A 14 10.58 4.27 6.65
CA ALA A 14 9.22 4.72 6.40
C ALA A 14 8.59 5.32 7.69
N PRO A 15 7.48 6.07 7.61
CA PRO A 15 6.87 6.70 8.77
C PRO A 15 6.42 5.68 9.83
N ILE A 16 6.50 6.09 11.10
CA ILE A 16 5.99 5.32 12.24
C ILE A 16 4.92 6.14 12.94
N LEU A 17 3.67 5.70 12.82
CA LEU A 17 2.49 6.38 13.35
C LEU A 17 2.10 5.85 14.73
N ARG A 18 1.42 6.71 15.50
CA ARG A 18 0.89 6.47 16.85
C ARG A 18 -0.47 7.15 16.95
N PRO A 19 -1.56 6.52 16.49
CA PRO A 19 -2.91 7.04 16.65
C PRO A 19 -3.24 7.34 18.12
N SER A 20 -4.09 8.34 18.36
CA SER A 20 -4.84 8.44 19.63
C SER A 20 -5.85 7.29 19.76
N GLU A 21 -6.52 7.17 20.90
CA GLU A 21 -7.59 6.18 21.07
C GLU A 21 -8.76 6.48 20.11
N ASP A 22 -9.19 7.74 20.00
CA ASP A 22 -10.21 8.25 19.05
C ASP A 22 -9.84 8.08 17.55
N GLU A 23 -8.55 7.93 17.25
CA GLU A 23 -8.03 7.62 15.89
C GLU A 23 -7.91 6.11 15.66
N PHE A 24 -7.92 5.31 16.72
CA PHE A 24 -7.86 3.85 16.69
C PHE A 24 -9.26 3.21 16.78
N GLU A 25 -10.34 3.98 16.94
CA GLU A 25 -11.71 3.43 16.93
C GLU A 25 -12.14 2.93 15.54
N ASP A 26 -11.79 3.63 14.46
CA ASP A 26 -12.12 3.22 13.09
C ASP A 26 -10.86 3.12 12.20
N PRO A 27 -10.41 1.90 11.83
CA PRO A 27 -9.28 1.71 10.93
C PRO A 27 -9.55 2.26 9.51
N MET A 28 -10.78 2.23 8.99
CA MET A 28 -11.07 2.70 7.63
C MET A 28 -10.92 4.22 7.53
N ALA A 29 -11.52 4.97 8.45
CA ALA A 29 -11.29 6.41 8.58
C ALA A 29 -9.82 6.73 8.85
N TYR A 30 -9.11 5.90 9.62
CA TYR A 30 -7.67 6.08 9.86
C TYR A 30 -6.83 5.92 8.58
N PHE A 31 -7.06 4.85 7.80
CA PHE A 31 -6.34 4.61 6.54
C PHE A 31 -6.57 5.76 5.54
N ALA A 32 -7.81 6.23 5.41
CA ALA A 32 -8.14 7.40 4.59
C ALA A 32 -7.41 8.66 5.08
N LYS A 33 -7.39 8.92 6.40
CA LYS A 33 -6.69 10.08 7.01
C LYS A 33 -5.18 10.06 6.74
N ILE A 34 -4.52 8.90 6.83
CA ILE A 34 -3.07 8.82 6.68
C ILE A 34 -2.62 8.77 5.22
N ARG A 35 -3.45 8.26 4.30
CA ARG A 35 -3.08 7.97 2.90
C ARG A 35 -2.31 9.12 2.21
N PRO A 36 -2.80 10.38 2.15
CA PRO A 36 -2.13 11.44 1.39
C PRO A 36 -0.72 11.77 1.89
N SER A 37 -0.43 11.47 3.17
CA SER A 37 0.89 11.69 3.77
C SER A 37 1.83 10.48 3.65
N CYS A 38 1.27 9.27 3.48
CA CYS A 38 1.99 8.01 3.67
C CYS A 38 2.11 7.13 2.41
N GLU A 39 1.23 7.27 1.40
CA GLU A 39 1.27 6.41 0.21
C GLU A 39 2.60 6.54 -0.58
N ARG A 40 3.24 7.70 -0.52
CA ARG A 40 4.55 7.99 -1.13
C ARG A 40 5.73 7.17 -0.58
N TYR A 41 5.51 6.38 0.48
CA TYR A 41 6.51 5.46 1.05
C TYR A 41 6.21 3.99 0.72
N GLY A 42 5.04 3.69 0.15
CA GLY A 42 4.55 2.34 -0.17
C GLY A 42 4.15 1.47 1.04
N ILE A 43 4.83 1.64 2.18
CA ILE A 43 4.54 0.99 3.45
C ILE A 43 4.57 2.00 4.61
N VAL A 44 3.84 1.71 5.68
CA VAL A 44 3.84 2.52 6.92
C VAL A 44 3.68 1.63 8.15
N LYS A 45 4.36 1.97 9.26
CA LYS A 45 4.22 1.27 10.54
C LYS A 45 3.23 2.00 11.45
N ILE A 46 2.30 1.27 12.07
CA ILE A 46 1.32 1.79 13.02
C ILE A 46 1.52 1.08 14.36
N ILE A 47 1.79 1.84 15.43
CA ILE A 47 1.83 1.29 16.79
C ILE A 47 0.50 1.60 17.49
N PRO A 48 -0.25 0.60 17.98
CA PRO A 48 -1.52 0.83 18.67
C PRO A 48 -1.32 1.54 20.03
N PRO A 49 -2.35 2.19 20.58
CA PRO A 49 -2.31 2.80 21.91
C PRO A 49 -1.87 1.84 23.03
N ASN A 50 -1.30 2.38 24.12
CA ASN A 50 -0.79 1.54 25.22
C ASN A 50 -1.87 0.72 25.93
N ALA A 51 -3.13 1.20 25.99
CA ALA A 51 -4.28 0.48 26.52
C ALA A 51 -4.80 -0.63 25.57
N VAL A 52 -4.14 -0.83 24.42
CA VAL A 52 -4.61 -1.61 23.28
C VAL A 52 -3.60 -2.71 22.86
N LYS A 53 -2.70 -3.10 23.78
CA LYS A 53 -1.66 -4.12 23.52
C LYS A 53 -2.14 -5.57 23.62
N ASP A 54 -3.28 -5.81 24.25
CA ASP A 54 -3.71 -7.16 24.67
C ASP A 54 -4.63 -7.88 23.66
N TYR A 55 -4.62 -7.48 22.38
CA TYR A 55 -5.58 -7.98 21.39
C TYR A 55 -5.16 -9.30 20.69
N GLY A 56 -3.95 -9.81 20.93
CA GLY A 56 -3.48 -11.13 20.48
C GLY A 56 -3.78 -12.22 21.52
N GLY A 57 -4.30 -13.38 21.10
CA GLY A 57 -5.05 -14.28 21.99
C GLY A 57 -4.59 -15.74 22.04
N PHE A 58 -3.82 -16.10 23.09
CA PHE A 58 -3.64 -17.49 23.56
C PHE A 58 -3.42 -17.52 25.11
N GLU A 59 -4.49 -17.52 25.93
CA GLU A 59 -4.54 -17.71 27.43
C GLU A 59 -5.53 -18.86 27.80
N ALA A 60 -5.61 -19.50 28.99
CA ALA A 60 -4.62 -19.81 30.04
C ALA A 60 -4.48 -18.75 31.19
N CYS A 61 -4.55 -18.92 32.52
CA CYS A 61 -5.16 -19.85 33.50
C CYS A 61 -5.41 -19.05 34.82
N ASP A 62 -5.74 -19.70 35.94
CA ASP A 62 -5.92 -19.06 37.27
C ASP A 62 -4.65 -19.11 38.14
N TRP A 63 -4.42 -18.06 38.95
CA TRP A 63 -3.19 -17.81 39.73
C TRP A 63 -3.37 -17.79 41.24
N ALA A 64 -4.57 -17.52 41.75
CA ALA A 64 -4.77 -17.42 43.20
C ALA A 64 -4.78 -18.82 43.86
N ALA A 65 -5.45 -19.79 43.23
CA ALA A 65 -5.44 -21.18 43.67
C ALA A 65 -4.03 -21.80 43.62
N VAL A 66 -3.34 -21.65 42.48
CA VAL A 66 -1.99 -22.19 42.27
C VAL A 66 -0.97 -21.60 43.24
N ALA A 67 -1.06 -20.30 43.55
CA ALA A 67 -0.21 -19.69 44.57
C ALA A 67 -0.43 -20.32 45.95
N LYS A 68 -1.69 -20.53 46.36
CA LYS A 68 -2.05 -21.11 47.66
C LYS A 68 -1.67 -22.59 47.80
N GLU A 69 -1.75 -23.35 46.72
CA GLU A 69 -1.39 -24.78 46.70
C GLU A 69 0.14 -25.02 46.68
N LEU A 70 0.91 -24.04 46.23
CA LEU A 70 2.39 -24.03 46.26
C LEU A 70 2.98 -23.23 47.44
N ASP A 71 2.14 -22.82 48.39
CA ASP A 71 2.48 -21.98 49.58
C ASP A 71 3.21 -20.65 49.25
N ILE A 72 2.82 -20.03 48.13
CA ILE A 72 3.36 -18.76 47.61
C ILE A 72 2.49 -17.58 48.12
N PRO A 73 3.07 -16.56 48.78
CA PRO A 73 2.31 -15.43 49.31
C PRO A 73 1.53 -14.63 48.27
N GLU A 74 0.29 -14.22 48.59
CA GLU A 74 -0.64 -13.56 47.66
C GLU A 74 -0.08 -12.31 46.97
N ARG A 75 0.78 -11.54 47.65
CA ARG A 75 1.48 -10.37 47.07
C ARG A 75 2.35 -10.68 45.85
N ASN A 76 2.69 -11.95 45.61
CA ASN A 76 3.47 -12.41 44.45
C ASN A 76 2.59 -12.97 43.31
N ILE A 77 1.25 -13.00 43.45
CA ILE A 77 0.33 -13.56 42.43
C ILE A 77 0.52 -12.92 41.05
N SER A 78 0.74 -11.60 40.96
CA SER A 78 1.00 -10.94 39.66
C SER A 78 2.29 -11.42 39.00
N GLN A 79 3.33 -11.76 39.78
CA GLN A 79 4.58 -12.31 39.24
C GLN A 79 4.38 -13.77 38.79
N LEU A 80 3.58 -14.55 39.52
CA LEU A 80 3.20 -15.92 39.14
C LEU A 80 2.35 -15.92 37.85
N LYS A 81 1.38 -15.00 37.73
CA LYS A 81 0.61 -14.75 36.51
C LYS A 81 1.53 -14.42 35.34
N THR A 82 2.46 -13.47 35.50
CA THR A 82 3.43 -13.14 34.44
C THR A 82 4.33 -14.32 34.08
N ALA A 83 4.77 -15.14 35.05
CA ALA A 83 5.62 -16.29 34.81
C ALA A 83 4.89 -17.40 34.02
N TYR A 84 3.68 -17.79 34.43
CA TYR A 84 2.91 -18.80 33.69
C TYR A 84 2.45 -18.26 32.32
N ALA A 85 2.07 -16.98 32.23
CA ALA A 85 1.75 -16.32 30.97
C ALA A 85 2.91 -16.43 29.96
N LYS A 86 4.14 -16.31 30.45
CA LYS A 86 5.37 -16.37 29.66
C LYS A 86 5.83 -17.80 29.32
N HIS A 87 5.36 -18.83 30.03
CA HIS A 87 5.98 -20.16 30.02
C HIS A 87 5.05 -21.38 29.88
N LEU A 88 3.73 -21.28 30.14
CA LEU A 88 2.86 -22.46 30.27
C LEU A 88 1.49 -22.39 29.54
N LEU A 89 0.99 -21.20 29.18
CA LEU A 89 -0.32 -20.99 28.51
C LEU A 89 -0.59 -21.99 27.36
N GLY A 90 0.32 -21.99 26.37
CA GLY A 90 0.18 -22.74 25.12
C GLY A 90 0.37 -24.26 25.27
N PHE A 91 0.77 -24.74 26.44
CA PHE A 91 0.97 -26.17 26.71
C PHE A 91 -0.30 -26.84 27.26
N VAL A 92 -1.09 -26.13 28.08
CA VAL A 92 -2.30 -26.70 28.71
C VAL A 92 -3.47 -26.76 27.71
N ASN A 93 -3.80 -25.63 27.06
CA ASN A 93 -4.87 -25.54 26.05
C ASN A 93 -4.74 -26.53 24.88
N ARG A 94 -3.55 -27.12 24.69
CA ARG A 94 -3.22 -28.09 23.63
C ARG A 94 -3.26 -29.54 24.11
N LYS A 95 -3.15 -29.79 25.41
CA LYS A 95 -3.11 -31.15 25.98
C LYS A 95 -4.51 -31.74 26.11
N GLU A 96 -5.47 -30.94 26.60
CA GLU A 96 -6.85 -31.39 26.88
C GLU A 96 -7.60 -31.75 25.59
N ARG A 97 -7.51 -30.89 24.55
CA ARG A 97 -8.06 -31.18 23.21
C ARG A 97 -7.48 -32.44 22.55
N LEU A 98 -6.31 -32.92 23.00
CA LEU A 98 -5.65 -34.14 22.50
C LEU A 98 -5.93 -35.39 23.37
N SER A 99 -6.59 -35.24 24.51
CA SER A 99 -7.23 -36.34 25.25
C SER A 99 -8.68 -36.52 24.82
N GLU A 100 -9.49 -35.46 24.81
CA GLU A 100 -10.93 -35.55 24.48
C GLU A 100 -11.15 -36.13 23.07
N ALA A 101 -10.40 -35.65 22.07
CA ALA A 101 -10.44 -36.16 20.71
C ALA A 101 -9.87 -37.59 20.52
N LYS A 102 -9.29 -38.21 21.55
CA LYS A 102 -8.93 -39.63 21.54
C LYS A 102 -10.00 -40.49 22.18
N ASP A 103 -10.63 -40.00 23.25
CA ASP A 103 -11.66 -40.73 23.97
C ASP A 103 -12.95 -40.83 23.14
N GLU A 104 -13.35 -39.77 22.42
CA GLU A 104 -14.46 -39.83 21.45
C GLU A 104 -14.21 -40.86 20.33
N ILE A 105 -12.99 -40.91 19.78
CA ILE A 105 -12.59 -41.88 18.74
C ILE A 105 -12.60 -43.33 19.27
N SER A 106 -12.50 -43.52 20.60
CA SER A 106 -12.44 -44.86 21.21
C SER A 106 -13.80 -45.55 21.38
N GLN A 107 -14.92 -44.81 21.39
CA GLN A 107 -16.22 -45.35 21.80
C GLN A 107 -17.18 -45.73 20.66
N GLU A 108 -17.06 -45.14 19.46
CA GLU A 108 -17.93 -45.54 18.32
C GLU A 108 -17.49 -46.83 17.60
N SER A 109 -16.34 -47.42 17.94
CA SER A 109 -15.78 -48.57 17.21
C SER A 109 -16.01 -49.93 17.89
N LYS A 110 -17.28 -50.36 18.13
CA LYS A 110 -17.54 -51.75 18.59
C LYS A 110 -18.93 -52.40 18.34
N THR A 111 -19.57 -52.13 17.21
CA THR A 111 -20.46 -53.12 16.57
C THR A 111 -20.43 -52.97 15.04
N PHE A 112 -20.19 -54.07 14.33
CA PHE A 112 -20.38 -54.13 12.87
C PHE A 112 -21.79 -54.64 12.56
N PRO A 113 -22.62 -53.88 11.83
CA PRO A 113 -23.48 -54.45 10.80
C PRO A 113 -22.62 -54.99 9.65
N SER A 114 -23.08 -56.03 8.96
CA SER A 114 -22.42 -56.55 7.75
C SER A 114 -22.57 -55.62 6.54
N ASP A 115 -21.77 -55.86 5.50
CA ASP A 115 -21.91 -55.21 4.20
C ASP A 115 -23.32 -55.43 3.61
N ASP A 116 -24.12 -54.37 3.49
CA ASP A 116 -25.00 -54.05 2.34
C ASP A 116 -25.94 -52.87 2.68
N ASP A 117 -25.48 -51.61 2.57
CA ASP A 117 -26.35 -50.51 2.09
C ASP A 117 -25.59 -49.24 1.61
N VAL A 118 -26.26 -48.39 0.83
CA VAL A 118 -25.68 -47.26 0.10
C VAL A 118 -25.71 -45.96 0.91
N SER A 119 -24.57 -45.56 1.48
CA SER A 119 -24.41 -44.24 2.12
C SER A 119 -23.68 -43.20 1.25
N MET A 120 -24.15 -41.95 1.30
CA MET A 120 -23.54 -40.79 0.61
C MET A 120 -22.45 -40.14 1.47
N SER A 121 -21.53 -39.39 0.86
CA SER A 121 -20.59 -38.55 1.62
C SER A 121 -21.34 -37.46 2.40
N LYS A 122 -20.94 -37.20 3.65
CA LYS A 122 -21.40 -36.03 4.43
C LYS A 122 -20.84 -34.69 3.90
N GLU A 123 -20.00 -34.75 2.86
CA GLU A 123 -19.29 -33.62 2.26
C GLU A 123 -19.90 -33.28 0.89
N ARG A 124 -20.00 -31.97 0.58
CA ARG A 124 -20.57 -31.45 -0.68
C ARG A 124 -19.47 -31.17 -1.70
N CYS A 125 -19.74 -31.42 -2.98
CA CYS A 125 -18.88 -30.99 -4.06
C CYS A 125 -18.88 -29.45 -4.17
N ILE A 126 -17.72 -28.80 -4.04
CA ILE A 126 -17.60 -27.34 -4.03
C ILE A 126 -18.07 -26.67 -5.35
N VAL A 127 -18.09 -27.42 -6.46
CA VAL A 127 -18.50 -26.92 -7.80
C VAL A 127 -20.02 -26.92 -8.00
N CYS A 128 -20.75 -27.88 -7.43
CA CYS A 128 -22.20 -28.02 -7.65
C CYS A 128 -23.04 -28.10 -6.37
N GLN A 129 -22.41 -27.95 -5.19
CA GLN A 129 -23.00 -27.97 -3.84
C GLN A 129 -23.80 -29.21 -3.46
N ASN A 130 -23.83 -30.24 -4.31
CA ASN A 130 -24.51 -31.50 -4.06
C ASN A 130 -23.60 -32.53 -3.39
N PHE A 131 -24.21 -33.41 -2.59
CA PHE A 131 -23.62 -34.64 -2.09
C PHE A 131 -23.55 -35.72 -3.21
N GLY A 132 -22.85 -36.82 -2.96
CA GLY A 132 -22.72 -37.92 -3.91
C GLY A 132 -22.13 -39.19 -3.30
N LYS A 133 -21.76 -40.16 -4.16
CA LYS A 133 -21.06 -41.38 -3.74
C LYS A 133 -19.56 -41.10 -3.62
N LYS A 134 -18.91 -41.57 -2.54
CA LYS A 134 -17.45 -41.39 -2.32
C LYS A 134 -16.61 -41.82 -3.53
N SER A 135 -16.97 -42.90 -4.21
CA SER A 135 -16.28 -43.41 -5.41
C SER A 135 -16.38 -42.51 -6.65
N ALA A 136 -17.28 -41.52 -6.65
CA ALA A 136 -17.42 -40.51 -7.71
C ALA A 136 -16.84 -39.14 -7.29
N MET A 137 -16.13 -39.07 -6.16
CA MET A 137 -15.51 -37.85 -5.64
C MET A 137 -13.98 -37.98 -5.54
N THR A 138 -13.32 -36.83 -5.47
CA THR A 138 -11.89 -36.71 -5.16
C THR A 138 -11.63 -35.41 -4.39
N LEU A 139 -10.50 -35.34 -3.71
CA LEU A 139 -10.05 -34.21 -2.90
C LEU A 139 -9.00 -33.41 -3.68
N CYS A 140 -9.04 -32.08 -3.61
CA CYS A 140 -7.89 -31.27 -4.02
C CYS A 140 -6.74 -31.49 -3.03
N CYS A 141 -5.59 -32.01 -3.49
CA CYS A 141 -4.44 -32.31 -2.63
C CYS A 141 -3.76 -31.07 -2.01
N ARG A 142 -4.22 -29.85 -2.30
CA ARG A 142 -3.66 -28.58 -1.78
C ARG A 142 -4.57 -27.82 -0.81
N CYS A 143 -5.89 -27.85 -1.00
CA CYS A 143 -6.84 -27.17 -0.10
C CYS A 143 -7.79 -28.11 0.65
N GLY A 144 -7.84 -29.41 0.31
CA GLY A 144 -8.77 -30.36 0.91
C GLY A 144 -10.22 -30.26 0.41
N ASP A 145 -10.56 -29.28 -0.45
CA ASP A 145 -11.90 -29.16 -1.04
C ASP A 145 -12.32 -30.43 -1.80
N VAL A 146 -13.59 -30.81 -1.65
CA VAL A 146 -14.19 -32.00 -2.27
C VAL A 146 -14.81 -31.68 -3.64
N TYR A 147 -14.56 -32.52 -4.63
CA TYR A 147 -15.07 -32.39 -6.00
C TYR A 147 -15.65 -33.70 -6.50
N HIS A 148 -16.79 -33.66 -7.21
CA HIS A 148 -17.18 -34.78 -8.08
C HIS A 148 -16.18 -34.90 -9.24
N ILE A 149 -15.78 -36.12 -9.58
CA ILE A 149 -14.86 -36.39 -10.70
C ILE A 149 -15.46 -35.90 -12.03
N SER A 150 -16.79 -35.95 -12.18
CA SER A 150 -17.53 -35.40 -13.32
C SER A 150 -17.64 -33.86 -13.34
N CYS A 151 -17.41 -33.18 -12.22
CA CYS A 151 -17.34 -31.72 -12.15
C CYS A 151 -15.93 -31.17 -12.44
N ILE A 152 -14.93 -32.03 -12.59
CA ILE A 152 -13.54 -31.64 -12.90
C ILE A 152 -13.40 -31.48 -14.43
N PRO A 153 -12.85 -30.36 -14.94
CA PRO A 153 -12.61 -30.19 -16.37
C PRO A 153 -11.70 -31.28 -16.93
N SER A 154 -12.15 -31.99 -17.96
CA SER A 154 -11.48 -33.20 -18.52
C SER A 154 -10.03 -32.97 -18.98
N SER A 155 -9.64 -31.72 -19.21
CA SER A 155 -8.28 -31.30 -19.55
C SER A 155 -7.29 -31.27 -18.37
N LEU A 156 -7.76 -31.53 -17.15
CA LEU A 156 -6.94 -31.75 -15.94
C LEU A 156 -6.94 -33.23 -15.50
N ASN A 157 -7.55 -34.12 -16.28
CA ASN A 157 -7.92 -35.47 -15.87
C ASN A 157 -6.89 -36.54 -16.33
N GLN A 158 -5.59 -36.24 -16.26
CA GLN A 158 -4.54 -37.19 -16.61
C GLN A 158 -3.81 -37.69 -15.35
N LEU A 159 -3.91 -39.01 -15.15
CA LEU A 159 -3.08 -39.87 -14.29
C LEU A 159 -3.25 -39.76 -12.76
N SER A 160 -4.02 -40.71 -12.22
CA SER A 160 -4.13 -41.13 -10.81
C SER A 160 -4.83 -40.19 -9.83
N ALA A 161 -5.87 -40.70 -9.16
CA ALA A 161 -6.72 -39.98 -8.20
C ALA A 161 -6.07 -39.75 -6.81
N LYS A 162 -4.75 -39.55 -6.75
CA LYS A 162 -4.01 -39.25 -5.50
C LYS A 162 -3.36 -37.86 -5.48
N ASN A 163 -3.07 -37.26 -6.64
CA ASN A 163 -2.31 -36.01 -6.75
C ASN A 163 -3.08 -34.87 -7.48
N TRP A 164 -4.40 -34.96 -7.61
CA TRP A 164 -5.19 -33.96 -8.34
C TRP A 164 -5.28 -32.62 -7.58
N THR A 165 -5.17 -31.51 -8.32
CA THR A 165 -5.23 -30.14 -7.79
C THR A 165 -6.33 -29.34 -8.51
N CYS A 166 -7.12 -28.57 -7.77
CA CYS A 166 -8.17 -27.72 -8.34
C CYS A 166 -7.62 -26.46 -9.02
N SER A 167 -8.40 -25.89 -9.94
CA SER A 167 -8.03 -24.67 -10.68
C SER A 167 -7.66 -23.50 -9.76
N ARG A 168 -8.37 -23.29 -8.64
CA ARG A 168 -7.99 -22.29 -7.63
C ARG A 168 -6.56 -22.52 -7.12
N CYS A 169 -6.19 -23.72 -6.70
CA CYS A 169 -4.84 -24.02 -6.20
C CYS A 169 -3.77 -24.20 -7.30
N VAL A 170 -4.15 -24.13 -8.58
CA VAL A 170 -3.22 -23.93 -9.72
C VAL A 170 -2.99 -22.43 -9.97
N VAL A 171 -4.03 -21.60 -9.87
CA VAL A 171 -3.96 -20.14 -10.05
C VAL A 171 -3.17 -19.46 -8.93
N HIS A 172 -3.35 -19.87 -7.67
CA HIS A 172 -2.58 -19.35 -6.52
C HIS A 172 -1.18 -19.98 -6.41
N GLY A 173 -0.50 -20.23 -7.53
CA GLY A 173 0.95 -20.42 -7.62
C GLY A 173 1.64 -21.59 -6.88
N ARG A 174 0.97 -22.39 -6.03
CA ARG A 174 1.60 -23.37 -5.12
C ARG A 174 2.21 -24.61 -5.81
N ASN A 175 3.24 -24.39 -6.61
CA ASN A 175 3.93 -25.29 -7.54
C ASN A 175 3.16 -25.57 -8.84
N THR A 176 3.73 -25.18 -9.99
CA THR A 176 3.89 -26.14 -11.08
C THR A 176 5.21 -26.88 -10.84
N GLN A 177 5.37 -28.12 -11.31
CA GLN A 177 6.55 -28.93 -11.00
C GLN A 177 7.84 -28.48 -11.71
N ASN A 178 7.81 -27.35 -12.43
CA ASN A 178 8.96 -26.72 -13.10
C ASN A 178 8.92 -25.16 -12.97
N ALA A 179 8.20 -24.61 -11.98
CA ALA A 179 8.30 -23.18 -11.68
C ALA A 179 9.52 -22.90 -10.79
N TYR A 180 10.15 -21.74 -10.99
CA TYR A 180 10.94 -21.10 -9.93
C TYR A 180 9.99 -20.82 -8.76
N GLY A 181 10.42 -21.06 -7.52
CA GLY A 181 9.53 -20.95 -6.36
C GLY A 181 10.07 -21.67 -5.12
N PHE A 182 9.50 -21.32 -3.95
CA PHE A 182 9.85 -21.94 -2.68
C PHE A 182 9.31 -23.38 -2.61
N GLN A 183 10.21 -24.34 -2.35
CA GLN A 183 9.85 -25.75 -2.29
C GLN A 183 9.11 -26.09 -0.98
N GLN A 184 7.97 -26.78 -1.08
CA GLN A 184 7.24 -27.25 0.09
C GLN A 184 7.96 -28.44 0.74
N ASP A 185 8.25 -28.34 2.04
CA ASP A 185 8.83 -29.43 2.82
C ASP A 185 7.87 -30.63 2.91
N LYS A 186 8.43 -31.84 2.87
CA LYS A 186 7.70 -33.10 3.06
C LYS A 186 7.41 -33.38 4.55
N ARG A 187 8.13 -32.75 5.47
CA ARG A 187 7.90 -32.86 6.91
C ARG A 187 6.93 -31.78 7.40
N THR A 188 5.84 -32.21 8.03
CA THR A 188 5.03 -31.35 8.89
C THR A 188 5.73 -31.12 10.24
N TYR A 189 5.54 -29.92 10.80
CA TYR A 189 6.11 -29.51 12.09
C TYR A 189 5.00 -29.01 13.01
N SER A 190 5.04 -29.35 14.30
CA SER A 190 4.34 -28.55 15.31
C SER A 190 5.07 -27.23 15.53
N LEU A 191 4.34 -26.17 15.90
CA LEU A 191 4.88 -24.85 16.22
C LEU A 191 6.03 -24.89 17.25
N SER A 192 5.98 -25.82 18.20
CA SER A 192 7.00 -26.08 19.22
C SER A 192 8.28 -26.71 18.66
N GLU A 193 8.17 -27.69 17.75
CA GLU A 193 9.34 -28.26 17.06
C GLU A 193 9.99 -27.23 16.13
N PHE A 194 9.15 -26.45 15.41
CA PHE A 194 9.63 -25.40 14.53
C PHE A 194 10.36 -24.31 15.33
N GLY A 195 9.80 -23.85 16.46
CA GLY A 195 10.42 -22.85 17.32
C GLY A 195 11.77 -23.31 17.90
N TYR A 196 11.86 -24.56 18.36
CA TYR A 196 13.14 -25.14 18.80
C TYR A 196 14.17 -25.17 17.66
N MET A 197 13.77 -25.61 16.46
CA MET A 197 14.63 -25.65 15.27
C MET A 197 15.09 -24.26 14.85
N ALA A 198 14.18 -23.28 14.82
CA ALA A 198 14.43 -21.90 14.43
C ALA A 198 15.38 -21.17 15.38
N ASN A 199 15.18 -21.33 16.70
CA ASN A 199 16.06 -20.73 17.72
C ASN A 199 17.45 -21.39 17.69
N LYS A 200 17.50 -22.72 17.67
CA LYS A 200 18.78 -23.45 17.60
C LYS A 200 19.58 -23.09 16.35
N PHE A 201 18.94 -22.95 15.19
CA PHE A 201 19.61 -22.47 13.96
C PHE A 201 20.27 -21.10 14.19
N LYS A 202 19.54 -20.14 14.78
CA LYS A 202 20.08 -18.79 15.07
C LYS A 202 21.23 -18.83 16.08
N GLU A 203 21.11 -19.62 17.14
CA GLU A 203 22.15 -19.83 18.15
C GLU A 203 23.42 -20.48 17.57
N ASP A 204 23.27 -21.51 16.74
CA ASP A 204 24.38 -22.25 16.13
C ASP A 204 25.09 -21.42 15.04
N TYR A 205 24.33 -20.70 14.20
CA TYR A 205 24.86 -19.82 13.15
C TYR A 205 25.69 -18.67 13.75
N PHE A 206 25.15 -18.02 14.77
CA PHE A 206 25.76 -16.82 15.37
C PHE A 206 26.61 -17.09 16.61
N ARG A 207 26.93 -18.35 16.94
CA ARG A 207 27.62 -18.79 18.17
C ARG A 207 28.92 -18.02 18.52
N LYS A 208 29.58 -17.40 17.53
CA LYS A 208 30.80 -16.60 17.71
C LYS A 208 30.56 -15.15 18.17
N GLN A 209 29.32 -14.65 18.10
CA GLN A 209 28.94 -13.28 18.46
C GLN A 209 28.40 -13.22 19.90
N LYS A 210 28.88 -12.25 20.69
CA LYS A 210 28.40 -12.05 22.08
C LYS A 210 27.06 -11.31 22.17
N THR A 211 26.76 -10.50 21.16
CA THR A 211 25.55 -9.68 21.04
C THR A 211 25.15 -9.63 19.58
N LEU A 212 23.85 -9.71 19.29
CA LEU A 212 23.30 -9.58 17.94
C LEU A 212 22.43 -8.32 17.87
N THR A 213 22.72 -7.46 16.89
CA THR A 213 21.90 -6.29 16.57
C THR A 213 21.10 -6.55 15.28
N SER A 214 20.03 -5.78 15.08
CA SER A 214 19.26 -5.82 13.83
C SER A 214 20.14 -5.52 12.61
N GLN A 215 21.13 -4.63 12.76
CA GLN A 215 22.07 -4.24 11.70
C GLN A 215 23.00 -5.39 11.29
N MET A 216 23.47 -6.19 12.26
CA MET A 216 24.26 -7.39 11.98
C MET A 216 23.44 -8.45 11.24
N LEU A 217 22.17 -8.62 11.63
CA LEU A 217 21.26 -9.57 10.97
C LEU A 217 20.89 -9.14 9.54
N GLU A 218 20.69 -7.84 9.30
CA GLU A 218 20.46 -7.28 7.96
C GLU A 218 21.71 -7.34 7.07
N THR A 219 22.89 -6.97 7.61
CA THR A 219 24.16 -7.06 6.88
C THR A 219 24.49 -8.50 6.49
N GLU A 220 24.31 -9.45 7.41
CA GLU A 220 24.56 -10.86 7.13
C GLU A 220 23.53 -11.44 6.15
N PHE A 221 22.26 -11.05 6.24
CA PHE A 221 21.22 -11.46 5.29
C PHE A 221 21.58 -11.07 3.85
N TRP A 222 21.92 -9.80 3.60
CA TRP A 222 22.28 -9.35 2.25
C TRP A 222 23.64 -9.88 1.78
N ARG A 223 24.56 -10.20 2.71
CA ARG A 223 25.80 -10.93 2.38
C ARG A 223 25.50 -12.34 1.88
N ILE A 224 24.61 -13.09 2.55
CA ILE A 224 24.18 -14.43 2.13
C ILE A 224 23.52 -14.36 0.76
N VAL A 225 22.55 -13.46 0.57
CA VAL A 225 21.82 -13.29 -0.70
C VAL A 225 22.74 -12.91 -1.88
N SER A 226 23.83 -12.19 -1.60
CA SER A 226 24.84 -11.81 -2.59
C SER A 226 25.97 -12.84 -2.77
N SER A 227 25.97 -13.93 -2.00
CA SER A 227 27.01 -14.96 -2.03
C SER A 227 26.72 -16.01 -3.11
N SER A 228 27.75 -16.38 -3.86
CA SER A 228 27.72 -17.51 -4.80
C SER A 228 28.49 -18.74 -4.28
N SER A 229 28.96 -18.72 -3.04
CA SER A 229 29.85 -19.74 -2.46
C SER A 229 29.37 -20.34 -1.13
N GLU A 230 28.20 -19.94 -0.62
CA GLU A 230 27.67 -20.40 0.67
C GLU A 230 26.16 -20.67 0.59
N ASP A 231 25.76 -21.93 0.75
CA ASP A 231 24.35 -22.32 0.79
C ASP A 231 23.77 -22.23 2.21
N VAL A 232 22.80 -21.35 2.44
CA VAL A 232 22.07 -21.23 3.71
C VAL A 232 20.60 -21.60 3.53
N ILE A 233 20.21 -22.78 4.02
CA ILE A 233 18.84 -23.30 3.89
C ILE A 233 18.01 -22.94 5.13
N VAL A 234 16.88 -22.25 4.91
CA VAL A 234 15.90 -21.88 5.94
C VAL A 234 14.50 -22.42 5.59
N LYS A 235 13.61 -22.43 6.59
CA LYS A 235 12.23 -22.93 6.49
C LYS A 235 11.26 -21.91 7.06
N TYR A 236 10.00 -21.94 6.64
CA TYR A 236 8.96 -21.06 7.15
C TYR A 236 7.57 -21.64 6.93
N GLY A 237 6.62 -21.18 7.73
CA GLY A 237 5.19 -21.34 7.44
C GLY A 237 4.69 -20.07 6.76
N ALA A 238 4.01 -20.20 5.63
CA ALA A 238 3.34 -19.11 4.94
C ALA A 238 2.00 -19.57 4.36
N ASP A 239 1.16 -18.60 4.04
CA ASP A 239 -0.16 -18.77 3.46
C ASP A 239 -1.05 -19.76 4.25
N LEU A 240 -0.86 -19.80 5.57
CA LEU A 240 -1.59 -20.70 6.48
C LEU A 240 -2.93 -20.05 6.81
N SER A 241 -3.98 -20.47 6.12
CA SER A 241 -5.35 -19.97 6.31
C SER A 241 -5.81 -20.10 7.76
N SER A 242 -6.17 -18.99 8.41
CA SER A 242 -6.62 -18.99 9.82
C SER A 242 -7.85 -19.88 10.03
N ALA A 243 -8.70 -20.04 9.02
CA ALA A 243 -9.85 -20.96 9.03
C ALA A 243 -9.48 -22.47 9.08
N VAL A 244 -8.19 -22.84 8.99
CA VAL A 244 -7.72 -24.23 9.08
C VAL A 244 -6.88 -24.47 10.35
N ILE A 245 -6.04 -23.49 10.73
CA ILE A 245 -5.07 -23.63 11.83
C ILE A 245 -5.41 -22.80 13.09
N GLY A 246 -6.43 -21.95 13.02
CA GLY A 246 -6.71 -20.90 14.00
C GLY A 246 -6.14 -19.53 13.60
N SER A 247 -6.79 -18.47 14.08
CA SER A 247 -6.30 -17.09 14.06
C SER A 247 -5.36 -16.85 15.26
N GLY A 248 -4.48 -15.85 15.18
CA GLY A 248 -3.72 -15.37 16.35
C GLY A 248 -4.48 -14.34 17.19
N PHE A 249 -5.51 -13.70 16.62
CA PHE A 249 -6.52 -12.93 17.35
C PHE A 249 -7.62 -13.85 17.90
N LEU A 250 -8.21 -13.48 19.04
CA LEU A 250 -9.45 -14.10 19.52
C LEU A 250 -10.59 -13.85 18.53
N THR A 251 -11.49 -14.82 18.37
CA THR A 251 -12.69 -14.70 17.54
C THR A 251 -13.97 -14.90 18.35
N MET A 252 -15.12 -14.54 17.79
CA MET A 252 -16.42 -14.80 18.43
C MET A 252 -16.80 -16.29 18.48
N ASP A 253 -16.11 -17.15 17.73
CA ASP A 253 -16.31 -18.61 17.71
C ASP A 253 -15.51 -19.32 18.83
N ASP A 254 -14.57 -18.62 19.48
CA ASP A 254 -13.78 -19.15 20.60
C ASP A 254 -14.59 -19.21 21.90
N LYS A 255 -14.60 -20.36 22.57
CA LYS A 255 -15.36 -20.57 23.81
C LYS A 255 -14.67 -19.95 25.04
N CYS A 256 -15.11 -18.77 25.46
CA CYS A 256 -14.67 -18.16 26.72
C CYS A 256 -15.45 -18.72 27.94
N ASN A 257 -14.80 -19.57 28.74
CA ASN A 257 -15.35 -20.10 29.99
C ASN A 257 -14.94 -19.25 31.22
N SER A 258 -15.21 -17.94 31.24
CA SER A 258 -14.87 -17.11 32.42
C SER A 258 -15.77 -15.86 32.61
N LYS A 259 -15.65 -15.23 33.78
CA LYS A 259 -16.35 -13.97 34.12
C LYS A 259 -15.83 -12.72 33.39
N ASN A 260 -14.77 -12.82 32.57
CA ASN A 260 -14.17 -11.70 31.83
C ASN A 260 -14.74 -11.54 30.40
N ASP A 261 -15.98 -12.01 30.19
CA ASP A 261 -16.71 -12.03 28.92
C ASP A 261 -16.75 -10.67 28.20
N GLU A 262 -16.83 -9.55 28.92
CA GLU A 262 -16.80 -8.21 28.31
C GLU A 262 -15.45 -7.85 27.68
N ILE A 263 -14.32 -8.18 28.33
CA ILE A 263 -12.97 -7.94 27.80
C ILE A 263 -12.72 -8.85 26.60
N PHE A 264 -13.11 -10.13 26.73
CA PHE A 264 -13.07 -11.09 25.63
C PHE A 264 -13.85 -10.59 24.40
N LYS A 265 -15.09 -10.13 24.60
CA LYS A 265 -15.94 -9.54 23.54
C LYS A 265 -15.34 -8.26 22.96
N LYS A 266 -14.71 -7.40 23.75
CA LYS A 266 -14.05 -6.18 23.27
C LYS A 266 -12.88 -6.51 22.33
N ILE A 267 -12.07 -7.51 22.67
CA ILE A 267 -10.95 -7.96 21.83
C ILE A 267 -11.46 -8.66 20.57
N ALA A 268 -12.34 -9.65 20.71
CA ALA A 268 -12.86 -10.44 19.59
C ALA A 268 -13.61 -9.58 18.56
N LYS A 269 -14.36 -8.57 19.01
CA LYS A 269 -15.10 -7.62 18.14
C LYS A 269 -14.28 -6.40 17.71
N SER A 270 -13.00 -6.32 18.04
CA SER A 270 -12.15 -5.19 17.65
C SER A 270 -12.19 -4.96 16.14
N PRO A 271 -12.34 -3.71 15.67
CA PRO A 271 -12.26 -3.44 14.24
C PRO A 271 -10.83 -3.65 13.72
N TRP A 272 -9.79 -3.62 14.58
CA TRP A 272 -8.40 -3.93 14.20
C TRP A 272 -8.04 -5.42 14.26
N ASN A 273 -8.99 -6.30 14.63
CA ASN A 273 -8.82 -7.74 14.47
C ASN A 273 -8.88 -8.08 12.98
N LEU A 274 -7.85 -8.75 12.45
CA LEU A 274 -7.72 -9.00 11.00
C LEU A 274 -8.84 -9.91 10.44
N ASN A 275 -9.52 -10.67 11.29
CA ASN A 275 -10.70 -11.44 10.89
C ASN A 275 -11.94 -10.55 10.65
N ASN A 276 -11.98 -9.34 11.24
CA ASN A 276 -13.09 -8.40 11.14
C ASN A 276 -12.87 -7.35 10.03
N ILE A 277 -11.64 -6.86 9.82
CA ILE A 277 -11.32 -5.77 8.87
C ILE A 277 -11.98 -5.93 7.48
N PRO A 278 -11.92 -7.10 6.80
CA PRO A 278 -12.51 -7.25 5.47
C PRO A 278 -14.05 -7.11 5.42
N TYR A 279 -14.72 -7.14 6.57
CA TYR A 279 -16.17 -7.10 6.73
C TYR A 279 -16.68 -5.81 7.39
N LEU A 280 -15.79 -4.86 7.72
CA LEU A 280 -16.20 -3.57 8.31
C LEU A 280 -17.01 -2.72 7.32
N PRO A 281 -17.92 -1.86 7.81
CA PRO A 281 -18.45 -0.74 7.01
C PRO A 281 -17.29 0.05 6.39
N GLY A 282 -17.40 0.38 5.10
CA GLY A 282 -16.29 0.97 4.34
C GLY A 282 -15.42 -0.05 3.57
N SER A 283 -15.44 -1.34 3.93
CA SER A 283 -14.75 -2.39 3.17
C SER A 283 -15.52 -2.82 1.92
N VAL A 284 -14.93 -2.63 0.74
CA VAL A 284 -15.41 -3.19 -0.53
C VAL A 284 -15.36 -4.72 -0.53
N LEU A 285 -14.44 -5.34 0.24
CA LEU A 285 -14.32 -6.80 0.34
C LEU A 285 -15.54 -7.45 0.99
N SER A 286 -16.37 -6.71 1.72
CA SER A 286 -17.63 -7.23 2.27
C SER A 286 -18.58 -7.74 1.17
N TYR A 287 -18.59 -7.08 0.00
CA TYR A 287 -19.41 -7.40 -1.18
C TYR A 287 -18.82 -8.48 -2.12
N VAL A 288 -17.63 -9.00 -1.83
CA VAL A 288 -17.01 -10.13 -2.54
C VAL A 288 -17.55 -11.46 -2.00
N ASP A 289 -18.08 -12.33 -2.86
CA ASP A 289 -18.70 -13.58 -2.41
C ASP A 289 -17.71 -14.59 -1.81
N GLY A 290 -18.17 -15.25 -0.75
CA GLY A 290 -17.43 -16.34 -0.08
C GLY A 290 -16.30 -15.88 0.83
N LYS A 291 -15.57 -16.87 1.36
CA LYS A 291 -14.40 -16.72 2.22
C LYS A 291 -13.13 -17.00 1.40
N ILE A 292 -12.68 -16.01 0.62
CA ILE A 292 -11.45 -16.11 -0.15
C ILE A 292 -10.26 -16.08 0.82
N SER A 293 -9.41 -17.11 0.79
CA SER A 293 -8.23 -17.22 1.65
C SER A 293 -7.17 -16.17 1.26
N GLY A 294 -6.52 -15.54 2.25
CA GLY A 294 -5.62 -14.39 2.08
C GLY A 294 -6.41 -13.07 2.02
N VAL A 295 -7.36 -12.99 1.10
CA VAL A 295 -8.13 -11.76 0.82
C VAL A 295 -9.16 -11.43 1.91
N LYS A 296 -9.93 -12.43 2.38
CA LYS A 296 -11.03 -12.27 3.36
C LYS A 296 -10.94 -13.19 4.58
N VAL A 297 -9.96 -14.08 4.59
CA VAL A 297 -9.59 -14.95 5.72
C VAL A 297 -8.09 -14.78 5.90
N PRO A 298 -7.63 -14.29 7.05
CA PRO A 298 -6.21 -14.01 7.26
C PRO A 298 -5.29 -15.20 6.98
N TRP A 299 -4.07 -14.88 6.57
CA TRP A 299 -2.95 -15.82 6.48
C TRP A 299 -1.99 -15.60 7.65
N VAL A 300 -1.64 -16.68 8.33
CA VAL A 300 -0.62 -16.71 9.38
C VAL A 300 0.72 -17.11 8.77
N TYR A 301 1.77 -16.46 9.22
CA TYR A 301 3.15 -16.63 8.79
C TYR A 301 4.03 -16.93 10.01
N ILE A 302 4.71 -18.08 9.99
CA ILE A 302 5.64 -18.52 11.03
C ILE A 302 7.06 -18.38 10.50
N GLY A 303 7.78 -17.36 10.97
CA GLY A 303 9.15 -17.07 10.54
C GLY A 303 10.21 -17.80 11.37
N MET A 304 11.39 -17.97 10.77
CA MET A 304 12.67 -18.18 11.46
C MET A 304 13.71 -17.16 10.96
N CYS A 305 14.92 -17.15 11.55
CA CYS A 305 16.00 -16.27 11.11
C CYS A 305 16.27 -16.42 9.60
N PHE A 306 16.38 -15.30 8.88
CA PHE A 306 16.52 -15.19 7.41
C PHE A 306 15.36 -15.75 6.56
N SER A 307 14.27 -16.25 7.15
CA SER A 307 13.07 -16.59 6.35
C SER A 307 12.49 -15.34 5.70
N THR A 308 12.14 -15.43 4.42
CA THR A 308 12.05 -14.28 3.50
C THR A 308 10.74 -14.28 2.72
N PHE A 309 10.27 -13.08 2.36
CA PHE A 309 9.26 -12.84 1.33
C PHE A 309 9.85 -11.92 0.25
N CYS A 310 9.73 -12.32 -1.01
CA CYS A 310 10.30 -11.61 -2.15
C CYS A 310 9.46 -10.40 -2.58
N TRP A 311 9.96 -9.62 -3.55
CA TRP A 311 9.26 -8.46 -4.08
C TRP A 311 7.92 -8.85 -4.73
N HIS A 312 6.82 -8.29 -4.23
CA HIS A 312 5.48 -8.51 -4.77
C HIS A 312 4.53 -7.35 -4.46
N THR A 313 3.39 -7.31 -5.14
CA THR A 313 2.22 -6.48 -4.81
C THR A 313 1.02 -7.38 -4.53
N GLU A 314 0.09 -6.90 -3.70
CA GLU A 314 -1.17 -7.58 -3.42
C GLU A 314 -2.03 -7.88 -4.66
N ASP A 315 -2.88 -8.91 -4.56
CA ASP A 315 -3.89 -9.22 -5.56
C ASP A 315 -4.86 -8.04 -5.74
N HIS A 316 -5.22 -7.78 -7.01
CA HIS A 316 -5.95 -6.58 -7.46
C HIS A 316 -5.36 -5.22 -7.00
N TRP A 317 -4.07 -5.17 -6.63
CA TRP A 317 -3.45 -3.98 -6.03
C TRP A 317 -4.23 -3.46 -4.81
N SER A 318 -4.80 -4.37 -4.03
CA SER A 318 -5.41 -4.04 -2.73
C SER A 318 -4.37 -3.51 -1.73
N TYR A 319 -4.83 -2.96 -0.60
CA TYR A 319 -3.98 -2.81 0.57
C TYR A 319 -3.77 -4.19 1.20
N SER A 320 -2.69 -4.37 1.96
CA SER A 320 -2.65 -5.38 3.01
C SER A 320 -2.25 -4.76 4.34
N ILE A 321 -2.72 -5.38 5.42
CA ILE A 321 -2.27 -5.08 6.78
C ILE A 321 -1.71 -6.35 7.40
N ASN A 322 -0.55 -6.22 8.05
CA ASN A 322 0.12 -7.27 8.78
C ASN A 322 0.24 -6.88 10.26
N TYR A 323 -0.04 -7.82 11.16
CA TYR A 323 0.21 -7.70 12.59
C TYR A 323 1.23 -8.75 13.04
N LEU A 324 2.27 -8.34 13.77
CA LEU A 324 3.25 -9.25 14.36
C LEU A 324 2.82 -9.60 15.79
N HIS A 325 2.29 -10.81 16.00
CA HIS A 325 1.75 -11.24 17.30
C HIS A 325 2.83 -11.37 18.37
N TRP A 326 3.90 -12.11 18.06
CA TRP A 326 4.99 -12.39 19.00
C TRP A 326 6.28 -12.84 18.29
N GLY A 327 7.38 -12.82 19.03
CA GLY A 327 8.69 -13.33 18.61
C GLY A 327 9.66 -12.25 18.15
N ASP A 328 10.66 -12.66 17.36
CA ASP A 328 11.68 -11.75 16.82
C ASP A 328 11.12 -10.83 15.71
N LEU A 329 11.77 -9.68 15.54
CA LEU A 329 11.31 -8.62 14.63
C LEU A 329 11.32 -9.03 13.14
N LYS A 330 10.51 -8.36 12.33
CA LYS A 330 10.44 -8.52 10.87
C LYS A 330 10.94 -7.24 10.19
N THR A 331 11.94 -7.36 9.31
CA THR A 331 12.37 -6.25 8.43
C THR A 331 11.53 -6.29 7.17
N TRP A 332 11.01 -5.13 6.78
CA TRP A 332 10.34 -4.88 5.51
C TRP A 332 11.13 -3.86 4.69
N TYR A 333 11.02 -4.00 3.38
CA TYR A 333 11.35 -2.99 2.38
C TYR A 333 10.11 -2.69 1.56
N GLY A 334 9.88 -1.43 1.23
CA GLY A 334 8.72 -0.98 0.48
C GLY A 334 9.08 0.06 -0.57
N VAL A 335 8.38 -0.01 -1.69
CA VAL A 335 8.48 0.88 -2.85
C VAL A 335 7.08 1.42 -3.13
N PRO A 336 6.89 2.75 -3.26
CA PRO A 336 5.58 3.33 -3.48
C PRO A 336 4.99 2.92 -4.83
N GLY A 337 3.66 2.87 -4.91
CA GLY A 337 2.94 2.54 -6.15
C GLY A 337 3.20 3.47 -7.35
N SER A 338 3.82 4.65 -7.12
CA SER A 338 4.37 5.54 -8.16
C SER A 338 5.56 4.94 -8.90
N ASP A 339 6.40 4.19 -8.18
CA ASP A 339 7.69 3.68 -8.64
C ASP A 339 7.59 2.22 -9.12
N ALA A 340 6.39 1.62 -9.05
CA ALA A 340 6.11 0.24 -9.45
C ALA A 340 6.56 -0.07 -10.89
N GLU A 341 6.31 0.84 -11.84
CA GLU A 341 6.70 0.67 -13.24
C GLU A 341 8.21 0.84 -13.44
N LEU A 342 8.85 1.73 -12.68
CA LEU A 342 10.31 1.90 -12.69
C LEU A 342 11.00 0.66 -12.10
N LEU A 343 10.44 0.07 -11.03
CA LEU A 343 10.90 -1.20 -10.48
C LEU A 343 10.72 -2.32 -11.51
N GLU A 344 9.53 -2.49 -12.09
CA GLU A 344 9.26 -3.50 -13.13
C GLU A 344 10.25 -3.41 -14.30
N GLN A 345 10.52 -2.20 -14.81
CA GLN A 345 11.53 -1.94 -15.86
C GLN A 345 12.97 -2.22 -15.38
N THR A 346 13.29 -1.91 -14.11
CA THR A 346 14.60 -2.17 -13.51
C THR A 346 14.88 -3.68 -13.42
N ILE A 347 13.91 -4.47 -12.93
CA ILE A 347 14.06 -5.94 -12.84
C ILE A 347 14.12 -6.57 -14.24
N GLN A 348 13.34 -6.07 -15.22
CA GLN A 348 13.45 -6.48 -16.63
C GLN A 348 14.84 -6.20 -17.22
N THR A 349 15.43 -5.05 -16.91
CA THR A 349 16.76 -4.67 -17.39
C THR A 349 17.88 -5.49 -16.74
N MET A 350 17.72 -5.87 -15.48
CA MET A 350 18.70 -6.69 -14.73
C MET A 350 18.66 -8.18 -15.10
N ALA A 351 17.48 -8.72 -15.42
CA ALA A 351 17.29 -10.16 -15.67
C ALA A 351 16.47 -10.46 -16.94
N PRO A 352 16.81 -9.90 -18.12
CA PRO A 352 15.97 -9.98 -19.32
C PRO A 352 15.70 -11.42 -19.78
N GLU A 353 16.69 -12.31 -19.68
CA GLU A 353 16.52 -13.73 -19.98
C GLU A 353 15.41 -14.41 -19.14
N LEU A 354 15.20 -13.97 -17.91
CA LEU A 354 14.24 -14.56 -16.99
C LEU A 354 12.81 -14.14 -17.37
N PHE A 355 12.61 -12.90 -17.82
CA PHE A 355 11.35 -12.43 -18.41
C PHE A 355 11.05 -13.03 -19.78
N HIS A 356 12.07 -13.20 -20.63
CA HIS A 356 11.90 -13.91 -21.91
C HIS A 356 11.46 -15.36 -21.72
N LYS A 357 11.81 -15.99 -20.59
CA LYS A 357 11.37 -17.34 -20.19
C LYS A 357 10.01 -17.33 -19.49
N GLN A 358 9.72 -16.31 -18.66
CA GLN A 358 8.44 -16.13 -17.95
C GLN A 358 8.02 -14.65 -17.89
N PRO A 359 7.13 -14.17 -18.80
CA PRO A 359 6.69 -12.77 -18.80
C PRO A 359 5.92 -12.35 -17.54
N ASP A 360 5.37 -13.30 -16.78
CA ASP A 360 4.59 -13.08 -15.57
C ASP A 360 5.42 -13.20 -14.27
N LEU A 361 6.75 -13.36 -14.36
CA LEU A 361 7.71 -13.52 -13.26
C LEU A 361 7.48 -12.58 -12.06
N MET A 362 7.22 -11.29 -12.32
CA MET A 362 6.98 -10.25 -11.30
C MET A 362 5.78 -10.57 -10.38
N HIS A 363 4.88 -11.44 -10.82
CA HIS A 363 3.72 -11.88 -10.08
C HIS A 363 3.91 -13.23 -9.38
N GLN A 364 5.04 -13.92 -9.60
CA GLN A 364 5.31 -15.28 -9.09
C GLN A 364 6.08 -15.31 -7.76
N LEU A 365 6.30 -14.17 -7.08
CA LEU A 365 6.83 -14.11 -5.71
C LEU A 365 8.27 -14.70 -5.54
N VAL A 366 9.07 -14.70 -6.61
CA VAL A 366 10.35 -15.44 -6.69
C VAL A 366 11.62 -14.60 -6.56
N THR A 367 11.61 -13.33 -6.97
CA THR A 367 12.85 -12.56 -7.15
C THR A 367 13.09 -11.65 -5.95
N LEU A 368 14.18 -11.91 -5.21
CA LEU A 368 14.72 -10.97 -4.23
C LEU A 368 15.82 -10.14 -4.90
N ILE A 369 15.74 -8.81 -4.78
CA ILE A 369 16.76 -7.87 -5.25
C ILE A 369 17.10 -6.92 -4.11
N ASP A 370 18.40 -6.64 -3.96
CA ASP A 370 18.95 -5.68 -3.00
C ASP A 370 18.27 -4.30 -3.13
N PRO A 371 17.63 -3.78 -2.08
CA PRO A 371 17.11 -2.40 -1.99
C PRO A 371 18.08 -1.32 -2.45
N LEU A 372 19.39 -1.47 -2.21
CA LEU A 372 20.42 -0.53 -2.63
C LEU A 372 20.70 -0.59 -4.12
N LEU A 373 20.59 -1.78 -4.72
CA LEU A 373 20.69 -1.94 -6.17
C LEU A 373 19.47 -1.30 -6.86
N LEU A 374 18.26 -1.43 -6.30
CA LEU A 374 17.07 -0.71 -6.78
C LEU A 374 17.22 0.82 -6.63
N ARG A 375 17.67 1.30 -5.45
CA ARG A 375 17.92 2.74 -5.22
C ARG A 375 19.00 3.32 -6.15
N LYS A 376 20.01 2.54 -6.54
CA LYS A 376 21.02 2.93 -7.54
C LYS A 376 20.42 3.17 -8.94
N HIS A 377 19.27 2.57 -9.24
CA HIS A 377 18.52 2.77 -10.50
C HIS A 377 17.35 3.75 -10.35
N GLY A 378 17.32 4.53 -9.27
CA GLY A 378 16.35 5.61 -9.04
C GLY A 378 15.04 5.20 -8.37
N VAL A 379 14.83 3.92 -8.07
CA VAL A 379 13.63 3.43 -7.36
C VAL A 379 13.66 3.87 -5.89
N HIS A 380 12.59 4.52 -5.41
CA HIS A 380 12.48 4.91 -4.01
C HIS A 380 12.17 3.70 -3.12
N VAL A 381 13.19 3.14 -2.45
CA VAL A 381 13.01 2.08 -1.45
C VAL A 381 13.12 2.65 -0.03
N TYR A 382 12.16 2.28 0.82
CA TYR A 382 12.11 2.59 2.26
C TYR A 382 12.12 1.32 3.11
N SER A 383 12.43 1.41 4.41
CA SER A 383 12.50 0.28 5.33
C SER A 383 11.58 0.39 6.55
N ILE A 384 11.18 -0.74 7.12
CA ILE A 384 10.50 -0.83 8.42
C ILE A 384 11.09 -1.98 9.24
N HIS A 385 11.40 -1.72 10.51
CA HIS A 385 11.58 -2.77 11.54
C HIS A 385 10.29 -2.91 12.34
N GLN A 386 9.56 -4.02 12.16
CA GLN A 386 8.30 -4.34 12.83
C GLN A 386 8.57 -5.25 14.03
N SER A 387 8.11 -4.85 15.21
CA SER A 387 8.22 -5.53 16.50
C SER A 387 6.86 -6.13 16.90
N PRO A 388 6.82 -7.07 17.85
CA PRO A 388 5.56 -7.59 18.39
C PRO A 388 4.61 -6.47 18.85
N GLY A 389 3.33 -6.61 18.51
CA GLY A 389 2.30 -5.61 18.77
C GLY A 389 2.24 -4.46 17.76
N GLU A 390 3.11 -4.41 16.74
CA GLU A 390 3.09 -3.36 15.71
C GLU A 390 2.43 -3.84 14.41
N PHE A 391 1.59 -2.99 13.82
CA PHE A 391 1.02 -3.21 12.49
C PHE A 391 1.92 -2.62 11.40
N VAL A 392 1.95 -3.25 10.23
CA VAL A 392 2.46 -2.67 8.97
C VAL A 392 1.31 -2.65 7.96
N LEU A 393 1.07 -1.49 7.35
CA LEU A 393 0.11 -1.30 6.27
C LEU A 393 0.87 -1.10 4.96
N THR A 394 0.47 -1.80 3.90
CA THR A 394 0.96 -1.63 2.53
C THR A 394 -0.08 -0.86 1.71
N PHE A 395 0.38 0.03 0.82
CA PHE A 395 -0.50 0.82 -0.04
C PHE A 395 -0.72 0.17 -1.42
N PRO A 396 -1.82 0.48 -2.14
CA PRO A 396 -2.11 -0.06 -3.46
C PRO A 396 -0.92 0.01 -4.43
N ARG A 397 -0.69 -1.08 -5.17
CA ARG A 397 0.44 -1.30 -6.11
C ARG A 397 1.84 -1.12 -5.49
N SER A 398 1.97 -1.03 -4.16
CA SER A 398 3.28 -0.81 -3.53
C SER A 398 4.04 -2.13 -3.40
N TYR A 399 5.14 -2.24 -4.13
CA TYR A 399 6.00 -3.42 -4.08
C TYR A 399 6.66 -3.52 -2.71
N HIS A 400 6.65 -4.71 -2.12
CA HIS A 400 7.28 -4.94 -0.82
C HIS A 400 7.94 -6.33 -0.73
N ALA A 401 8.99 -6.41 0.09
CA ALA A 401 9.82 -7.59 0.36
C ALA A 401 10.36 -7.53 1.80
N GLY A 402 10.98 -8.59 2.30
CA GLY A 402 11.57 -8.56 3.64
C GLY A 402 11.94 -9.92 4.22
N PHE A 403 12.40 -9.92 5.47
CA PHE A 403 12.86 -11.12 6.17
C PHE A 403 12.63 -11.06 7.69
N ASN A 404 12.64 -12.21 8.35
CA ASN A 404 12.46 -12.35 9.78
C ASN A 404 13.81 -12.51 10.50
N HIS A 405 13.97 -11.85 11.65
CA HIS A 405 15.21 -11.88 12.44
C HIS A 405 15.35 -13.14 13.31
N GLY A 406 14.30 -13.95 13.42
CA GLY A 406 14.28 -15.18 14.22
C GLY A 406 12.90 -15.81 14.25
N PHE A 407 12.60 -16.58 15.29
CA PHE A 407 11.30 -17.25 15.44
C PHE A 407 10.19 -16.24 15.76
N ASN A 408 9.15 -16.19 14.93
CA ASN A 408 8.02 -15.27 15.12
C ASN A 408 6.71 -15.79 14.50
N CYS A 409 5.61 -15.11 14.84
CA CYS A 409 4.29 -15.32 14.25
C CYS A 409 3.67 -13.97 13.85
N ALA A 410 3.34 -13.82 12.57
CA ALA A 410 2.60 -12.68 12.05
C ALA A 410 1.31 -13.15 11.36
N GLU A 411 0.32 -12.29 11.26
CA GLU A 411 -0.94 -12.54 10.57
C GLU A 411 -1.24 -11.37 9.63
N ALA A 412 -1.78 -11.63 8.44
CA ALA A 412 -2.09 -10.58 7.46
C ALA A 412 -3.40 -10.84 6.70
N VAL A 413 -4.01 -9.75 6.21
CA VAL A 413 -5.22 -9.79 5.38
C VAL A 413 -5.25 -8.59 4.43
N ASN A 414 -5.97 -8.71 3.30
CA ASN A 414 -6.17 -7.59 2.38
C ASN A 414 -7.28 -6.63 2.84
N ILE A 415 -7.22 -5.39 2.34
CA ILE A 415 -8.23 -4.35 2.56
C ILE A 415 -8.50 -3.60 1.26
N CYS A 416 -9.76 -3.24 1.03
CA CYS A 416 -10.17 -2.38 -0.07
C CYS A 416 -11.13 -1.28 0.45
N PRO A 417 -10.62 -0.09 0.85
CA PRO A 417 -11.45 1.08 1.14
C PRO A 417 -12.03 1.70 -0.16
N SER A 418 -12.80 2.78 -0.03
CA SER A 418 -13.44 3.50 -1.16
C SER A 418 -12.43 3.97 -2.21
N ASP A 419 -11.28 4.49 -1.79
CA ASP A 419 -10.19 4.98 -2.65
C ASP A 419 -9.48 3.89 -3.46
N TRP A 420 -9.66 2.61 -3.13
CA TRP A 420 -9.11 1.50 -3.91
C TRP A 420 -9.90 1.23 -5.19
N ILE A 421 -11.20 1.53 -5.26
CA ILE A 421 -12.07 1.18 -6.40
C ILE A 421 -11.46 1.54 -7.78
N PRO A 422 -11.07 2.82 -8.06
CA PRO A 422 -10.47 3.18 -9.34
C PRO A 422 -9.07 2.56 -9.58
N ILE A 423 -8.40 2.05 -8.54
CA ILE A 423 -7.10 1.38 -8.63
C ILE A 423 -7.31 -0.10 -8.96
N GLY A 424 -8.27 -0.77 -8.31
CA GLY A 424 -8.66 -2.14 -8.63
C GLY A 424 -9.14 -2.29 -10.07
N ARG A 425 -9.87 -1.30 -10.61
CA ARG A 425 -10.25 -1.30 -12.03
C ARG A 425 -9.05 -1.23 -12.97
N LYS A 426 -8.08 -0.32 -12.71
CA LYS A 426 -6.81 -0.25 -13.46
C LYS A 426 -6.03 -1.57 -13.37
N CYS A 427 -6.01 -2.22 -12.20
CA CYS A 427 -5.37 -3.52 -12.01
C CYS A 427 -6.02 -4.61 -12.90
N VAL A 428 -7.36 -4.68 -12.93
CA VAL A 428 -8.11 -5.62 -13.78
C VAL A 428 -7.91 -5.36 -15.27
N ASP A 429 -7.75 -4.09 -15.69
CA ASP A 429 -7.43 -3.75 -17.08
C ASP A 429 -5.97 -4.09 -17.44
N LEU A 430 -5.01 -3.99 -16.52
CA LEU A 430 -3.66 -4.57 -16.70
C LEU A 430 -3.72 -6.10 -16.79
N TYR A 431 -4.46 -6.77 -15.89
CA TYR A 431 -4.59 -8.23 -15.88
C TYR A 431 -5.13 -8.77 -17.23
N LYS A 432 -6.02 -8.02 -17.90
CA LYS A 432 -6.46 -8.35 -19.27
C LYS A 432 -5.32 -8.32 -20.29
N SER A 433 -4.41 -7.36 -20.22
CA SER A 433 -3.29 -7.24 -21.17
C SER A 433 -2.27 -8.39 -21.01
N VAL A 434 -2.01 -8.81 -19.78
CA VAL A 434 -1.10 -9.95 -19.47
C VAL A 434 -1.81 -11.31 -19.38
N SER A 435 -3.12 -11.36 -19.63
CA SER A 435 -3.97 -12.55 -19.51
C SER A 435 -3.96 -13.26 -18.14
N ARG A 436 -3.79 -12.49 -17.05
CA ARG A 436 -3.92 -12.97 -15.66
C ARG A 436 -5.40 -13.11 -15.29
N LEU A 437 -5.75 -14.21 -14.62
CA LEU A 437 -7.10 -14.41 -14.06
C LEU A 437 -7.25 -13.57 -12.78
N PRO A 438 -8.21 -12.63 -12.68
CA PRO A 438 -8.48 -11.92 -11.43
C PRO A 438 -9.17 -12.83 -10.41
N VAL A 439 -8.86 -12.64 -9.11
CA VAL A 439 -9.37 -13.46 -7.99
C VAL A 439 -10.89 -13.37 -7.82
N PHE A 440 -11.49 -12.26 -8.26
CA PHE A 440 -12.95 -12.03 -8.29
C PHE A 440 -13.28 -11.06 -9.44
N SER A 441 -14.56 -10.90 -9.78
CA SER A 441 -14.98 -9.93 -10.81
C SER A 441 -15.19 -8.55 -10.20
N HIS A 442 -14.35 -7.57 -10.53
CA HIS A 442 -14.48 -6.20 -10.02
C HIS A 442 -15.81 -5.56 -10.45
N ASP A 443 -16.24 -5.77 -11.71
CA ASP A 443 -17.55 -5.31 -12.20
C ASP A 443 -18.72 -5.91 -11.41
N GLU A 444 -18.62 -7.16 -10.95
CA GLU A 444 -19.67 -7.79 -10.13
C GLU A 444 -19.79 -7.16 -8.75
N VAL A 445 -18.65 -6.88 -8.10
CA VAL A 445 -18.58 -6.26 -6.78
C VAL A 445 -19.19 -4.86 -6.80
N ILE A 446 -18.81 -4.04 -7.79
CA ILE A 446 -19.30 -2.67 -7.93
C ILE A 446 -20.81 -2.62 -8.20
N PHE A 447 -21.35 -3.53 -9.01
CA PHE A 447 -22.80 -3.61 -9.22
C PHE A 447 -23.55 -4.18 -8.00
N LYS A 448 -22.96 -5.11 -7.23
CA LYS A 448 -23.50 -5.55 -5.94
C LYS A 448 -23.58 -4.40 -4.94
N MET A 449 -22.55 -3.57 -4.86
CA MET A 449 -22.55 -2.34 -4.05
C MET A 449 -23.61 -1.34 -4.54
N ALA A 450 -23.71 -1.12 -5.85
CA ALA A 450 -24.68 -0.18 -6.42
C ALA A 450 -26.14 -0.53 -6.08
N TRP A 451 -26.47 -1.82 -5.99
CA TRP A 451 -27.78 -2.31 -5.55
C TRP A 451 -28.01 -2.24 -4.04
N ASP A 452 -26.96 -2.06 -3.23
CA ASP A 452 -27.11 -1.84 -1.79
C ASP A 452 -27.55 -0.39 -1.51
N LYS A 453 -28.61 -0.25 -0.72
CA LYS A 453 -29.18 1.02 -0.29
C LYS A 453 -28.40 1.66 0.85
N ASN A 454 -27.64 0.86 1.60
CA ASN A 454 -27.00 1.23 2.86
C ASN A 454 -25.51 1.58 2.74
N LEU A 455 -24.99 1.79 1.52
CA LEU A 455 -23.64 2.32 1.32
C LEU A 455 -23.43 3.63 2.11
N ASN A 456 -22.28 3.75 2.78
CA ASN A 456 -21.83 5.05 3.28
C ASN A 456 -21.54 6.00 2.10
N LYS A 457 -21.52 7.32 2.36
CA LYS A 457 -21.42 8.31 1.27
C LYS A 457 -20.13 8.20 0.45
N GLU A 458 -19.02 7.82 1.09
CA GLU A 458 -17.71 7.70 0.44
C GLU A 458 -17.66 6.51 -0.54
N LEU A 459 -18.19 5.36 -0.15
CA LEU A 459 -18.39 4.22 -1.08
C LEU A 459 -19.42 4.54 -2.15
N LEU A 460 -20.51 5.25 -1.81
CA LEU A 460 -21.57 5.62 -2.76
C LEU A 460 -21.04 6.49 -3.92
N MET A 461 -20.23 7.51 -3.63
CA MET A 461 -19.59 8.35 -4.66
C MET A 461 -18.61 7.55 -5.54
N ALA A 462 -17.77 6.71 -4.92
CA ALA A 462 -16.79 5.90 -5.64
C ALA A 462 -17.47 4.85 -6.55
N VAL A 463 -18.54 4.22 -6.06
CA VAL A 463 -19.38 3.28 -6.83
C VAL A 463 -20.12 3.98 -7.97
N TYR A 464 -20.73 5.15 -7.74
CA TYR A 464 -21.36 5.94 -8.81
C TYR A 464 -20.38 6.23 -9.95
N THR A 465 -19.20 6.75 -9.61
CA THR A 465 -18.14 7.08 -10.56
C THR A 465 -17.72 5.86 -11.37
N ASP A 466 -17.54 4.72 -10.71
CA ASP A 466 -17.10 3.49 -11.35
C ASP A 466 -18.19 2.81 -12.20
N VAL A 467 -19.47 2.92 -11.80
CA VAL A 467 -20.63 2.48 -12.60
C VAL A 467 -20.77 3.33 -13.87
N GLN A 468 -20.51 4.65 -13.83
CA GLN A 468 -20.48 5.48 -15.05
C GLN A 468 -19.36 5.03 -16.01
N VAL A 469 -18.16 4.79 -15.49
CA VAL A 469 -17.04 4.25 -16.29
C VAL A 469 -17.40 2.89 -16.89
N ALA A 470 -18.06 2.02 -16.12
CA ALA A 470 -18.54 0.72 -16.60
C ALA A 470 -19.63 0.86 -17.69
N TYR A 471 -20.54 1.83 -17.56
CA TYR A 471 -21.62 2.12 -18.51
C TYR A 471 -21.09 2.58 -19.88
N GLU A 472 -20.25 3.63 -19.92
CA GLU A 472 -19.71 4.12 -21.19
C GLU A 472 -18.78 3.10 -21.86
N ARG A 473 -17.99 2.35 -21.06
CA ARG A 473 -17.18 1.24 -21.57
C ARG A 473 -18.04 0.13 -22.19
N GLU A 474 -19.15 -0.26 -21.54
CA GLU A 474 -20.07 -1.28 -22.04
C GLU A 474 -20.83 -0.82 -23.29
N LYS A 475 -21.23 0.46 -23.34
CA LYS A 475 -21.87 1.14 -24.49
C LYS A 475 -20.98 1.10 -25.73
N VAL A 476 -19.73 1.57 -25.62
CA VAL A 476 -18.73 1.52 -26.70
C VAL A 476 -18.42 0.07 -27.09
N ALA A 477 -18.31 -0.84 -26.12
CA ALA A 477 -18.05 -2.25 -26.37
C ALA A 477 -19.19 -2.93 -27.15
N LYS A 478 -20.46 -2.62 -26.85
CA LYS A 478 -21.62 -3.12 -27.63
C LYS A 478 -21.67 -2.54 -29.04
N GLN A 479 -21.46 -1.23 -29.20
CA GLN A 479 -21.37 -0.59 -30.52
C GLN A 479 -20.29 -1.26 -31.40
N SER A 480 -19.13 -1.59 -30.81
CA SER A 480 -18.03 -2.26 -31.53
C SER A 480 -18.39 -3.64 -32.12
N ILE A 481 -19.49 -4.27 -31.69
CA ILE A 481 -19.96 -5.58 -32.17
C ILE A 481 -21.34 -5.57 -32.85
N GLU A 482 -22.03 -4.42 -32.90
CA GLU A 482 -23.41 -4.31 -33.40
C GLU A 482 -23.56 -4.82 -34.85
N HIS A 483 -22.58 -4.51 -35.70
CA HIS A 483 -22.49 -4.97 -37.09
C HIS A 483 -22.45 -6.51 -37.25
N LEU A 484 -22.13 -7.26 -36.19
CA LEU A 484 -22.14 -8.74 -36.20
C LEU A 484 -23.56 -9.32 -36.11
N LYS A 485 -24.54 -8.53 -35.66
CA LYS A 485 -25.97 -8.91 -35.54
C LYS A 485 -26.18 -10.25 -34.81
N LEU A 486 -25.53 -10.39 -33.65
CA LEU A 486 -25.59 -11.60 -32.83
C LEU A 486 -26.96 -11.72 -32.15
N ALA A 487 -27.48 -12.94 -32.02
CA ALA A 487 -28.71 -13.17 -31.26
C ALA A 487 -28.45 -12.96 -29.76
N GLU A 488 -29.17 -12.04 -29.14
CA GLU A 488 -29.00 -11.71 -27.73
C GLU A 488 -29.74 -12.69 -26.79
N LYS A 489 -29.23 -12.86 -25.57
CA LYS A 489 -29.94 -13.51 -24.46
C LYS A 489 -29.38 -13.07 -23.10
N GLN A 490 -30.24 -12.56 -22.22
CA GLN A 490 -29.86 -12.25 -20.84
C GLN A 490 -29.25 -13.45 -20.11
N CYS A 491 -28.27 -13.19 -19.24
CA CYS A 491 -27.58 -14.17 -18.42
C CYS A 491 -27.24 -13.54 -17.07
N LYS A 492 -27.54 -14.25 -15.98
CA LYS A 492 -26.83 -14.02 -14.72
C LYS A 492 -25.44 -14.62 -14.88
N PHE A 493 -24.40 -13.84 -14.59
CA PHE A 493 -23.01 -14.30 -14.64
C PHE A 493 -22.53 -14.68 -13.25
N GLU A 494 -23.11 -14.11 -12.20
CA GLU A 494 -22.90 -14.46 -10.79
C GLU A 494 -23.34 -15.90 -10.44
N GLU A 495 -24.24 -16.50 -11.23
CA GLU A 495 -24.67 -17.90 -11.08
C GLU A 495 -23.74 -18.90 -11.81
N LEU A 496 -22.68 -18.43 -12.47
CA LEU A 496 -21.74 -19.26 -13.24
C LEU A 496 -20.39 -19.38 -12.52
N PRO A 497 -19.78 -20.57 -12.37
CA PRO A 497 -18.42 -20.71 -11.84
C PRO A 497 -17.39 -19.95 -12.68
N ASP A 498 -16.42 -19.28 -12.04
CA ASP A 498 -15.44 -18.39 -12.69
C ASP A 498 -14.73 -19.01 -13.91
N ASP A 499 -14.33 -20.28 -13.80
CA ASP A 499 -13.71 -21.05 -14.90
C ASP A 499 -14.58 -21.18 -16.16
N SER A 500 -15.90 -21.05 -16.03
CA SER A 500 -16.88 -21.12 -17.13
C SER A 500 -17.27 -19.76 -17.70
N ARG A 501 -17.04 -18.68 -16.94
CA ARG A 501 -17.39 -17.29 -17.28
C ARG A 501 -16.17 -16.40 -17.54
N LYS A 502 -15.01 -16.98 -17.85
CA LYS A 502 -13.78 -16.25 -18.21
C LYS A 502 -13.59 -16.12 -19.72
N CYS A 503 -12.95 -15.05 -20.16
CA CYS A 503 -12.59 -14.85 -21.57
C CYS A 503 -11.53 -15.85 -22.02
N VAL A 504 -11.78 -16.56 -23.12
CA VAL A 504 -10.82 -17.50 -23.74
C VAL A 504 -9.59 -16.85 -24.40
N VAL A 505 -9.43 -15.52 -24.29
CA VAL A 505 -8.25 -14.76 -24.74
C VAL A 505 -7.56 -14.13 -23.55
N CYS A 506 -8.12 -13.06 -22.98
CA CYS A 506 -7.48 -12.25 -21.93
C CYS A 506 -7.73 -12.74 -20.48
N ALA A 507 -8.21 -13.98 -20.28
CA ALA A 507 -8.54 -14.61 -19.00
C ALA A 507 -9.55 -13.89 -18.06
N SER A 508 -9.91 -12.62 -18.31
CA SER A 508 -10.84 -11.84 -17.49
C SER A 508 -12.14 -12.57 -17.22
N THR A 509 -12.54 -12.63 -15.96
CA THR A 509 -13.91 -12.97 -15.53
C THR A 509 -14.90 -11.98 -16.17
N LEU A 510 -16.04 -12.49 -16.64
CA LEU A 510 -17.05 -11.76 -17.41
C LEU A 510 -18.29 -11.54 -16.53
N PHE A 511 -18.86 -10.33 -16.57
CA PHE A 511 -20.03 -9.97 -15.77
C PHE A 511 -21.09 -9.18 -16.55
N LEU A 512 -20.76 -8.02 -17.12
CA LEU A 512 -21.77 -7.21 -17.84
C LEU A 512 -22.22 -7.86 -19.15
N SER A 513 -21.27 -8.36 -19.95
CA SER A 513 -21.57 -9.07 -21.19
C SER A 513 -20.44 -9.99 -21.66
N ALA A 514 -20.80 -10.90 -22.57
CA ALA A 514 -19.91 -11.84 -23.22
C ALA A 514 -20.48 -12.32 -24.56
N VAL A 515 -19.62 -12.70 -25.50
CA VAL A 515 -20.04 -13.53 -26.65
C VAL A 515 -19.87 -15.01 -26.29
N GLU A 516 -20.95 -15.79 -26.38
CA GLU A 516 -21.00 -17.23 -26.11
C GLU A 516 -20.96 -18.03 -27.43
N CYS A 517 -20.03 -18.97 -27.53
CA CYS A 517 -20.01 -19.99 -28.59
C CYS A 517 -20.29 -21.38 -27.98
N ARG A 518 -21.28 -22.10 -28.52
CA ARG A 518 -21.72 -23.41 -28.01
C ARG A 518 -21.13 -24.62 -28.76
N CYS A 519 -19.90 -24.49 -29.25
CA CYS A 519 -19.21 -25.58 -29.94
C CYS A 519 -18.99 -26.78 -29.00
N LYS A 520 -19.32 -28.00 -29.42
CA LYS A 520 -18.85 -29.20 -28.71
C LYS A 520 -17.32 -29.34 -28.86
N PRO A 521 -16.58 -29.85 -27.85
CA PRO A 521 -17.07 -30.40 -26.59
C PRO A 521 -17.22 -29.39 -25.44
N LYS A 522 -16.87 -28.11 -25.62
CA LYS A 522 -16.88 -27.09 -24.55
C LYS A 522 -17.46 -25.76 -25.05
N THR A 523 -18.49 -25.26 -24.37
CA THR A 523 -18.93 -23.85 -24.48
C THR A 523 -17.76 -22.91 -24.20
N ARG A 524 -17.66 -21.82 -24.95
CA ARG A 524 -16.62 -20.80 -24.81
C ARG A 524 -17.26 -19.42 -24.64
N MET A 525 -16.62 -18.55 -23.86
CA MET A 525 -17.01 -17.15 -23.72
C MET A 525 -15.84 -16.21 -24.00
N ALA A 526 -16.13 -15.02 -24.51
CA ALA A 526 -15.16 -13.94 -24.67
C ALA A 526 -15.79 -12.58 -24.30
N CYS A 527 -14.99 -11.63 -23.81
CA CYS A 527 -15.44 -10.24 -23.71
C CYS A 527 -15.66 -9.65 -25.12
N LEU A 528 -16.39 -8.53 -25.22
CA LEU A 528 -16.82 -8.01 -26.53
C LEU A 528 -15.64 -7.59 -27.42
N GLN A 529 -14.56 -7.04 -26.84
CA GLN A 529 -13.29 -6.78 -27.54
C GLN A 529 -12.72 -8.04 -28.23
N HIS A 530 -12.89 -9.21 -27.62
CA HIS A 530 -12.45 -10.50 -28.13
C HIS A 530 -13.58 -11.32 -28.78
N ALA A 531 -14.72 -10.70 -29.12
CA ALA A 531 -15.88 -11.37 -29.74
C ALA A 531 -15.51 -12.21 -30.96
N ARG A 532 -14.63 -11.70 -31.83
CA ARG A 532 -14.17 -12.40 -33.05
C ARG A 532 -13.26 -13.60 -32.76
N SER A 533 -12.68 -13.68 -31.56
CA SER A 533 -11.73 -14.72 -31.15
C SER A 533 -12.34 -15.82 -30.27
N VAL A 534 -13.66 -15.76 -29.98
CA VAL A 534 -14.36 -16.72 -29.12
C VAL A 534 -14.22 -18.19 -29.57
N CYS A 535 -14.15 -18.43 -30.88
CA CYS A 535 -13.93 -19.75 -31.46
C CYS A 535 -13.31 -19.65 -32.86
N ARG A 536 -12.21 -20.38 -33.11
CA ARG A 536 -11.57 -20.46 -34.43
C ARG A 536 -12.28 -21.40 -35.43
N LEU A 537 -13.27 -22.16 -34.98
CA LEU A 537 -13.93 -23.24 -35.75
C LEU A 537 -15.40 -22.96 -36.09
N CYS A 538 -15.99 -21.86 -35.60
CA CYS A 538 -17.40 -21.58 -35.78
C CYS A 538 -17.60 -20.19 -36.37
N ASN A 539 -18.53 -20.08 -37.33
CA ASN A 539 -18.95 -18.78 -37.84
C ASN A 539 -19.53 -17.94 -36.68
N ILE A 540 -19.07 -16.70 -36.55
CA ILE A 540 -19.45 -15.78 -35.48
C ILE A 540 -20.96 -15.55 -35.41
N LYS A 541 -21.68 -15.63 -36.55
CA LYS A 541 -23.15 -15.52 -36.62
C LYS A 541 -23.90 -16.62 -35.86
N ASN A 542 -23.23 -17.73 -35.54
CA ASN A 542 -23.80 -18.82 -34.73
C ASN A 542 -23.53 -18.65 -33.22
N CYS A 543 -22.81 -17.59 -32.83
CA CYS A 543 -22.57 -17.22 -31.44
C CYS A 543 -23.69 -16.30 -30.93
N LYS A 544 -23.79 -16.14 -29.60
CA LYS A 544 -24.83 -15.32 -28.96
C LYS A 544 -24.23 -14.24 -28.08
N LEU A 545 -24.79 -13.04 -28.12
CA LEU A 545 -24.47 -12.00 -27.14
C LEU A 545 -25.21 -12.33 -25.83
N ARG A 546 -24.45 -12.53 -24.76
CA ARG A 546 -24.97 -12.69 -23.40
C ARG A 546 -24.75 -11.38 -22.66
N TYR A 547 -25.76 -10.90 -21.95
CA TYR A 547 -25.71 -9.65 -21.20
C TYR A 547 -26.37 -9.81 -19.83
N ARG A 548 -25.91 -9.09 -18.82
CA ARG A 548 -26.49 -9.12 -17.46
C ARG A 548 -27.60 -8.10 -17.25
N LEU A 549 -27.44 -6.95 -17.91
CA LEU A 549 -28.29 -5.77 -17.89
C LEU A 549 -28.41 -5.20 -19.31
N THR A 550 -29.57 -4.62 -19.64
CA THR A 550 -29.71 -3.74 -20.79
C THR A 550 -28.99 -2.41 -20.53
N MET A 551 -28.78 -1.58 -21.55
CA MET A 551 -28.21 -0.25 -21.33
C MET A 551 -29.14 0.63 -20.49
N SER A 552 -30.46 0.48 -20.67
CA SER A 552 -31.49 1.17 -19.89
C SER A 552 -31.47 0.78 -18.41
N ASP A 553 -31.27 -0.50 -18.07
CA ASP A 553 -31.17 -0.93 -16.67
C ASP A 553 -29.95 -0.30 -15.97
N ILE A 554 -28.83 -0.12 -16.69
CA ILE A 554 -27.63 0.52 -16.16
C ILE A 554 -27.84 2.03 -16.02
N GLN A 555 -28.48 2.70 -16.99
CA GLN A 555 -28.83 4.12 -16.87
C GLN A 555 -29.75 4.36 -15.67
N ILE A 556 -30.81 3.57 -15.50
CA ILE A 556 -31.70 3.64 -14.34
C ILE A 556 -30.94 3.45 -13.02
N LEU A 557 -29.90 2.60 -13.00
CA LEU A 557 -29.04 2.43 -11.83
C LEU A 557 -28.14 3.65 -11.58
N VAL A 558 -27.60 4.28 -12.63
CA VAL A 558 -26.86 5.57 -12.53
C VAL A 558 -27.78 6.66 -11.98
N ASP A 559 -29.01 6.76 -12.47
CA ASP A 559 -30.00 7.76 -12.03
C ASP A 559 -30.46 7.52 -10.57
N GLN A 560 -30.55 6.25 -10.15
CA GLN A 560 -30.83 5.86 -8.76
C GLN A 560 -29.65 6.09 -7.81
N LEU A 561 -28.41 5.97 -8.28
CA LEU A 561 -27.23 6.33 -7.50
C LEU A 561 -27.13 7.87 -7.39
N TRP A 562 -27.34 8.57 -8.49
CA TRP A 562 -27.39 10.04 -8.57
C TRP A 562 -28.41 10.63 -7.58
N SER A 563 -29.65 10.16 -7.59
CA SER A 563 -30.69 10.66 -6.66
C SER A 563 -30.47 10.31 -5.18
N ARG A 564 -29.53 9.42 -4.85
CA ARG A 564 -29.03 9.20 -3.47
C ARG A 564 -27.88 10.12 -3.07
N ILE A 565 -27.30 10.80 -4.06
CA ILE A 565 -26.14 11.69 -4.00
C ILE A 565 -26.58 13.18 -4.13
N GLU A 566 -27.66 13.44 -4.87
CA GLU A 566 -28.31 14.74 -5.08
C GLU A 566 -28.53 15.52 -3.77
N GLY A 567 -28.37 16.84 -3.84
CA GLY A 567 -28.37 17.71 -2.67
C GLY A 567 -27.13 17.58 -1.78
N SER A 568 -26.17 16.71 -2.11
CA SER A 568 -24.87 16.63 -1.41
C SER A 568 -23.64 16.80 -2.29
N GLU A 569 -23.73 16.72 -3.61
CA GLU A 569 -22.57 16.90 -4.51
C GLU A 569 -21.90 18.26 -4.42
N GLU A 570 -22.65 19.36 -4.37
CA GLU A 570 -22.06 20.69 -4.26
C GLU A 570 -21.27 20.84 -2.95
N TRP A 571 -21.75 20.19 -1.88
CA TRP A 571 -21.08 20.15 -0.59
C TRP A 571 -19.84 19.24 -0.61
N PHE A 572 -19.98 17.99 -1.08
CA PHE A 572 -18.87 17.03 -1.15
C PHE A 572 -17.81 17.48 -2.16
N GLY A 573 -18.21 18.08 -3.28
CA GLY A 573 -17.32 18.68 -4.26
C GLY A 573 -16.50 19.80 -3.65
N LYS A 574 -17.15 20.84 -3.09
CA LYS A 574 -16.46 21.96 -2.41
C LYS A 574 -15.63 21.50 -1.21
N ALA A 575 -16.06 20.48 -0.47
CA ALA A 575 -15.31 19.95 0.67
C ALA A 575 -14.13 19.05 0.26
N MET A 576 -14.26 18.25 -0.80
CA MET A 576 -13.15 17.49 -1.40
C MET A 576 -12.12 18.43 -2.02
N GLU A 577 -12.58 19.43 -2.77
CA GLU A 577 -11.81 20.56 -3.27
C GLU A 577 -11.03 21.17 -2.11
N ILE A 578 -11.68 21.78 -1.13
CA ILE A 578 -11.02 22.48 -0.02
C ILE A 578 -10.10 21.60 0.85
N LEU A 579 -10.38 20.29 1.02
CA LEU A 579 -9.54 19.41 1.85
C LEU A 579 -8.40 18.68 1.11
N TYR A 580 -8.59 18.32 -0.16
CA TYR A 580 -7.72 17.35 -0.85
C TYR A 580 -7.39 17.68 -2.31
N THR A 581 -8.20 18.49 -3.01
CA THR A 581 -7.98 18.84 -4.42
C THR A 581 -7.69 20.32 -4.70
N HIS A 582 -7.70 21.17 -3.66
CA HIS A 582 -7.22 22.56 -3.66
C HIS A 582 -5.74 22.53 -4.03
N LYS A 583 -5.38 23.19 -5.14
CA LYS A 583 -4.02 23.20 -5.63
C LYS A 583 -3.34 24.44 -5.08
N ASP A 584 -2.18 24.22 -4.49
CA ASP A 584 -1.16 25.20 -4.17
C ASP A 584 -1.11 26.46 -5.11
N GLY A 585 -1.88 27.50 -4.80
CA GLY A 585 -2.01 28.71 -5.63
C GLY A 585 -3.46 29.16 -5.88
N ASP A 586 -4.44 28.28 -5.70
CA ASP A 586 -5.86 28.62 -5.62
C ASP A 586 -6.12 29.56 -4.41
N GLU A 587 -7.11 30.47 -4.47
CA GLU A 587 -7.41 31.38 -3.34
C GLU A 587 -7.76 30.56 -2.09
N MET A 588 -7.07 30.83 -0.98
CA MET A 588 -7.25 30.06 0.25
C MET A 588 -8.68 30.22 0.80
N PRO A 589 -9.39 29.11 1.09
CA PRO A 589 -10.79 29.16 1.47
C PRO A 589 -10.96 29.90 2.80
N LYS A 590 -11.87 30.87 2.79
CA LYS A 590 -12.18 31.72 3.94
C LYS A 590 -12.68 30.84 5.08
N LEU A 591 -12.31 31.17 6.32
CA LEU A 591 -12.71 30.37 7.51
C LEU A 591 -14.24 30.29 7.62
N GLU A 592 -14.90 31.34 7.16
CA GLU A 592 -16.34 31.51 7.08
C GLU A 592 -16.96 30.47 6.13
N ALA A 593 -16.31 30.16 5.01
CA ALA A 593 -16.74 29.11 4.07
C ALA A 593 -16.50 27.69 4.62
N LEU A 594 -15.39 27.46 5.35
CA LEU A 594 -15.18 26.21 6.09
C LEU A 594 -16.27 25.99 7.15
N ILE A 595 -16.61 27.03 7.91
CA ILE A 595 -17.69 27.00 8.91
C ILE A 595 -19.06 26.78 8.24
N GLU A 596 -19.31 27.41 7.09
CA GLU A 596 -20.53 27.23 6.31
C GLU A 596 -20.67 25.79 5.78
N LEU A 597 -19.59 25.16 5.33
CA LEU A 597 -19.59 23.73 4.98
C LEU A 597 -19.88 22.86 6.22
N VAL A 598 -19.19 23.05 7.35
CA VAL A 598 -19.48 22.27 8.58
C VAL A 598 -20.92 22.48 9.08
N LYS A 599 -21.48 23.69 8.91
CA LYS A 599 -22.89 23.96 9.23
C LYS A 599 -23.82 23.23 8.27
N THR A 600 -23.63 23.38 6.96
CA THR A 600 -24.43 22.71 5.91
C THR A 600 -24.42 21.19 6.08
N ALA A 601 -23.29 20.61 6.51
CA ALA A 601 -23.18 19.19 6.83
C ALA A 601 -24.05 18.79 8.03
N LYS A 602 -24.04 19.58 9.11
CA LYS A 602 -24.81 19.31 10.33
C LYS A 602 -26.31 19.51 10.12
N ASP A 603 -26.69 20.56 9.39
CA ASP A 603 -28.07 20.89 9.06
C ASP A 603 -28.69 19.83 8.13
N ASN A 604 -27.93 19.31 7.16
CA ASN A 604 -28.34 18.18 6.31
C ASN A 604 -28.06 16.78 6.91
N GLY A 605 -27.66 16.70 8.19
CA GLY A 605 -27.51 15.43 8.91
C GLY A 605 -26.34 14.53 8.49
N TYR A 606 -25.29 15.04 7.84
CA TYR A 606 -24.09 14.30 7.39
C TYR A 606 -23.14 13.90 8.54
N ARG A 607 -23.71 13.48 9.67
CA ARG A 607 -22.99 13.05 10.87
C ARG A 607 -22.06 11.86 10.51
N GLU A 608 -20.93 11.78 11.20
CA GLU A 608 -19.98 10.65 11.11
C GLU A 608 -19.30 10.42 9.74
N THR A 609 -19.27 11.43 8.85
CA THR A 609 -18.45 11.38 7.61
C THR A 609 -17.00 11.83 7.86
N THR A 610 -16.01 11.22 7.19
CA THR A 610 -14.59 11.57 7.41
C THR A 610 -14.30 13.01 6.98
N LEU A 611 -14.93 13.49 5.90
CA LEU A 611 -14.84 14.88 5.46
C LEU A 611 -15.34 15.86 6.53
N LEU A 612 -16.44 15.56 7.24
CA LEU A 612 -16.93 16.44 8.30
C LEU A 612 -15.91 16.52 9.45
N LYS A 613 -15.39 15.36 9.91
CA LYS A 613 -14.35 15.32 10.95
C LYS A 613 -13.08 16.08 10.51
N ASN A 614 -12.67 15.94 9.25
CA ASN A 614 -11.48 16.64 8.71
C ASN A 614 -11.70 18.15 8.48
N LEU A 615 -12.91 18.60 8.12
CA LEU A 615 -13.26 20.02 8.11
C LEU A 615 -13.25 20.60 9.54
N GLU A 616 -13.80 19.88 10.52
CA GLU A 616 -13.80 20.31 11.93
C GLU A 616 -12.40 20.37 12.53
N ASP A 617 -11.56 19.34 12.29
CA ASP A 617 -10.13 19.34 12.65
C ASP A 617 -9.38 20.52 12.00
N THR A 618 -9.70 20.85 10.74
CA THR A 618 -9.13 21.97 10.00
C THR A 618 -9.54 23.32 10.61
N ILE A 619 -10.81 23.52 10.93
CA ILE A 619 -11.31 24.72 11.64
C ILE A 619 -10.65 24.83 13.02
N ALA A 620 -10.55 23.74 13.77
CA ALA A 620 -9.87 23.70 15.07
C ALA A 620 -8.37 24.00 14.95
N LEU A 621 -7.71 23.59 13.86
CA LEU A 621 -6.32 23.95 13.57
C LEU A 621 -6.18 25.44 13.19
N VAL A 622 -7.03 25.97 12.30
CA VAL A 622 -7.01 27.39 11.91
C VAL A 622 -7.28 28.31 13.10
N ASN A 623 -8.23 27.96 13.98
CA ASN A 623 -8.51 28.74 15.19
C ASN A 623 -7.37 28.68 16.22
N ARG A 624 -6.75 27.50 16.42
CA ARG A 624 -5.51 27.40 17.24
C ARG A 624 -4.38 28.24 16.65
N ASN A 625 -4.22 28.26 15.32
CA ASN A 625 -3.21 29.07 14.66
C ASN A 625 -3.50 30.57 14.78
N LYS A 626 -4.74 31.03 14.60
CA LYS A 626 -5.15 32.43 14.82
C LYS A 626 -4.86 32.88 16.27
N LEU A 627 -5.17 32.04 17.26
CA LEU A 627 -4.85 32.30 18.68
C LEU A 627 -3.34 32.36 18.96
N SER A 628 -2.55 31.49 18.34
CA SER A 628 -1.08 31.52 18.46
C SER A 628 -0.48 32.76 17.78
N VAL A 629 -0.97 33.16 16.61
CA VAL A 629 -0.54 34.39 15.92
C VAL A 629 -0.92 35.64 16.73
N ALA A 630 -2.11 35.69 17.31
CA ALA A 630 -2.50 36.80 18.20
C ALA A 630 -1.56 36.91 19.42
N ARG A 631 -1.27 35.78 20.08
CA ARG A 631 -0.30 35.74 21.20
C ARG A 631 1.11 36.15 20.79
N LEU A 632 1.56 35.77 19.59
CA LEU A 632 2.85 36.19 19.04
C LEU A 632 2.87 37.69 18.72
N MET A 633 1.78 38.23 18.16
CA MET A 633 1.64 39.67 17.91
C MET A 633 1.69 40.48 19.21
N ASP A 634 0.96 40.06 20.25
CA ASP A 634 1.01 40.71 21.56
C ASP A 634 2.37 40.57 22.26
N LEU A 635 3.10 39.47 22.07
CA LEU A 635 4.51 39.37 22.47
C LEU A 635 5.39 40.38 21.71
N THR A 636 5.28 40.46 20.39
CA THR A 636 6.13 41.36 19.56
C THR A 636 5.89 42.84 19.85
N ARG A 637 4.70 43.23 20.35
CA ARG A 637 4.41 44.58 20.84
C ARG A 637 5.25 44.99 22.08
N SER A 638 5.93 44.06 22.74
CA SER A 638 6.63 44.30 24.02
C SER A 638 8.16 44.37 23.96
N LEU A 639 8.84 43.93 22.89
CA LEU A 639 10.31 43.80 22.84
C LEU A 639 10.95 44.18 21.48
N PRO A 640 11.71 45.29 21.37
CA PRO A 640 12.25 45.81 20.10
C PRO A 640 13.40 45.04 19.40
N ARG A 641 13.59 43.73 19.62
CA ARG A 641 14.77 42.98 19.08
C ARG A 641 14.51 41.60 18.45
N ALA A 642 13.26 41.14 18.35
CA ALA A 642 12.91 39.78 17.93
C ALA A 642 12.88 39.54 16.39
N SER A 643 13.87 40.05 15.63
CA SER A 643 13.92 39.88 14.16
C SER A 643 14.69 38.61 13.73
N ALA A 644 15.83 38.30 14.37
CA ALA A 644 16.69 37.18 13.95
C ALA A 644 16.05 35.80 14.18
N ASP A 645 15.44 35.59 15.35
CA ASP A 645 14.79 34.32 15.68
C ASP A 645 13.52 34.07 14.84
N LEU A 646 12.90 35.14 14.32
CA LEU A 646 11.77 35.02 13.40
C LEU A 646 12.21 34.42 12.06
N SER A 647 13.42 34.72 11.56
CA SER A 647 13.98 34.06 10.38
C SER A 647 14.28 32.57 10.62
N ASN A 648 14.73 32.21 11.82
CA ASN A 648 14.88 30.79 12.20
C ASN A 648 13.51 30.08 12.29
N ALA A 649 12.47 30.76 12.78
CA ALA A 649 11.11 30.26 12.77
C ALA A 649 10.57 30.09 11.34
N ILE A 650 10.82 31.04 10.43
CA ILE A 650 10.50 30.93 8.99
C ILE A 650 11.25 29.75 8.34
N GLY A 651 12.48 29.47 8.78
CA GLY A 651 13.22 28.25 8.42
C GLY A 651 12.48 26.94 8.75
N SER A 652 11.63 26.93 9.79
CA SER A 652 10.74 25.79 10.09
C SER A 652 9.49 25.73 9.21
N TYR A 653 9.03 26.86 8.67
CA TYR A 653 7.88 26.93 7.75
C TYR A 653 8.20 26.41 6.34
N LYS A 654 9.47 26.24 5.95
CA LYS A 654 9.89 25.51 4.73
C LYS A 654 9.55 24.00 4.72
N LYS A 655 8.67 23.53 5.63
CA LYS A 655 8.26 22.12 5.78
C LYS A 655 6.77 21.84 5.55
N ARG A 656 6.04 22.74 4.87
CA ARG A 656 4.73 22.44 4.26
C ARG A 656 4.71 22.92 2.80
N PRO A 657 4.33 22.08 1.82
CA PRO A 657 4.14 22.53 0.44
C PRO A 657 2.75 23.16 0.29
N THR A 658 2.71 24.43 -0.12
CA THR A 658 1.51 25.13 -0.63
C THR A 658 1.92 26.18 -1.68
N LEU A 659 2.75 25.81 -2.66
CA LEU A 659 3.02 26.56 -3.91
C LEU A 659 3.24 25.57 -5.07
N THR A 660 2.45 25.66 -6.15
CA THR A 660 2.30 24.53 -7.10
C THR A 660 3.62 24.13 -7.72
N LEU A 661 3.78 22.83 -8.00
CA LEU A 661 4.94 22.32 -8.72
C LEU A 661 5.19 23.08 -10.04
N ALA A 662 4.13 23.54 -10.72
CA ALA A 662 4.22 24.39 -11.90
C ALA A 662 4.80 25.80 -11.59
N VAL A 663 4.34 26.46 -10.52
CA VAL A 663 4.84 27.78 -10.08
C VAL A 663 6.28 27.68 -9.56
N ILE A 664 6.59 26.66 -8.75
CA ILE A 664 7.96 26.34 -8.32
C ILE A 664 8.86 26.03 -9.52
N THR A 665 8.35 25.34 -10.56
CA THR A 665 9.13 25.05 -11.77
C THR A 665 9.36 26.31 -12.62
N LYS A 666 8.37 27.19 -12.76
CA LYS A 666 8.54 28.52 -13.39
C LYS A 666 9.59 29.35 -12.64
N ALA A 667 9.47 29.44 -11.31
CA ALA A 667 10.40 30.18 -10.46
C ALA A 667 11.83 29.62 -10.56
N LYS A 668 12.01 28.29 -10.51
CA LYS A 668 13.32 27.65 -10.69
C LYS A 668 13.88 27.77 -12.11
N ALA A 669 13.03 27.76 -13.13
CA ALA A 669 13.47 28.00 -14.51
C ALA A 669 13.95 29.45 -14.69
N PHE A 670 13.28 30.41 -14.05
CA PHE A 670 13.72 31.81 -14.02
C PHE A 670 15.00 32.01 -13.18
N GLU A 671 15.08 31.38 -12.01
CA GLU A 671 16.29 31.32 -11.16
C GLU A 671 17.49 30.79 -11.96
N ASN A 672 17.32 29.68 -12.68
CA ASN A 672 18.35 29.12 -13.56
C ASN A 672 18.70 30.05 -14.75
N LYS A 673 17.73 30.76 -15.34
CA LYS A 673 18.01 31.79 -16.38
C LYS A 673 18.88 32.92 -15.82
N VAL A 674 18.54 33.43 -14.63
CA VAL A 674 19.29 34.50 -13.97
C VAL A 674 20.71 34.05 -13.61
N ILE A 675 20.86 32.83 -13.08
CA ILE A 675 22.18 32.23 -12.80
C ILE A 675 22.99 32.06 -14.10
N SER A 676 22.38 31.57 -15.17
CA SER A 676 23.07 31.41 -16.47
C SER A 676 23.51 32.74 -17.06
N TRP A 677 22.66 33.76 -17.06
CA TRP A 677 23.02 35.12 -17.50
C TRP A 677 24.12 35.73 -16.62
N TYR A 678 24.11 35.43 -15.32
CA TYR A 678 25.12 35.88 -14.39
C TYR A 678 26.50 35.22 -14.63
N THR A 679 26.52 33.93 -14.99
CA THR A 679 27.76 33.25 -15.44
C THR A 679 28.25 33.80 -16.79
N GLU A 680 27.36 34.07 -17.75
CA GLU A 680 27.75 34.72 -19.01
C GLU A 680 28.25 36.17 -18.81
N LEU A 681 27.77 36.87 -17.78
CA LEU A 681 28.25 38.20 -17.42
C LEU A 681 29.72 38.17 -16.97
N ASP A 682 30.08 37.16 -16.18
CA ASP A 682 31.43 36.91 -15.67
C ASP A 682 32.39 36.56 -16.84
N GLU A 683 31.99 35.61 -17.68
CA GLU A 683 32.78 35.17 -18.85
C GLU A 683 32.96 36.28 -19.91
N ARG A 684 31.91 37.06 -20.22
CA ARG A 684 31.93 38.04 -21.33
C ARG A 684 32.32 39.47 -20.92
N ALA A 685 32.58 39.74 -19.64
CA ALA A 685 33.04 41.05 -19.16
C ALA A 685 34.26 41.59 -19.93
N HIS A 686 35.13 40.69 -20.39
CA HIS A 686 36.37 41.00 -21.10
C HIS A 686 36.19 41.37 -22.59
N GLU A 687 35.06 41.02 -23.23
CA GLU A 687 34.91 41.08 -24.70
C GLU A 687 34.16 42.32 -25.24
N ASN A 688 33.87 43.32 -24.40
CA ASN A 688 33.17 44.59 -24.76
C ASN A 688 31.72 44.47 -25.28
N GLN A 689 31.08 43.30 -25.32
CA GLN A 689 29.68 43.11 -25.80
C GLN A 689 28.59 43.58 -24.80
N VAL A 690 28.79 44.74 -24.17
CA VAL A 690 28.03 45.19 -22.99
C VAL A 690 26.58 45.61 -23.29
N GLU A 691 26.27 46.07 -24.51
CA GLU A 691 24.90 46.54 -24.83
C GLU A 691 23.90 45.40 -25.04
N GLU A 692 24.34 44.26 -25.58
CA GLU A 692 23.51 43.06 -25.75
C GLU A 692 23.17 42.42 -24.40
N LEU A 693 24.14 42.38 -23.47
CA LEU A 693 23.94 41.97 -22.08
C LEU A 693 22.91 42.86 -21.36
N LYS A 694 22.89 44.17 -21.62
CA LYS A 694 21.87 45.10 -21.09
C LYS A 694 20.48 44.89 -21.71
N LEU A 695 20.39 44.47 -22.97
CA LEU A 695 19.10 44.14 -23.60
C LEU A 695 18.51 42.86 -22.99
N ASN A 696 19.33 41.80 -22.85
CA ASN A 696 18.94 40.55 -22.20
C ASN A 696 18.56 40.77 -20.72
N TRP A 697 19.29 41.63 -20.00
CA TRP A 697 18.93 42.02 -18.63
C TRP A 697 17.52 42.61 -18.53
N ASN A 698 17.19 43.60 -19.37
CA ASN A 698 15.88 44.25 -19.32
C ASN A 698 14.74 43.26 -19.61
N LEU A 699 14.95 42.30 -20.52
CA LEU A 699 13.99 41.23 -20.79
C LEU A 699 13.80 40.31 -19.57
N LEU A 700 14.89 39.89 -18.91
CA LEU A 700 14.82 39.09 -17.67
C LEU A 700 14.16 39.86 -16.52
N TYR A 701 14.43 41.16 -16.37
CA TYR A 701 13.81 42.01 -15.36
C TYR A 701 12.30 42.14 -15.56
N TYR A 702 11.84 42.37 -16.80
CA TYR A 702 10.40 42.39 -17.11
C TYR A 702 9.76 40.99 -17.04
N GLU A 703 10.46 39.90 -17.36
CA GLU A 703 9.97 38.53 -17.14
C GLU A 703 9.78 38.26 -15.63
N GLY A 704 10.75 38.66 -14.80
CA GLY A 704 10.72 38.50 -13.34
C GLY A 704 9.62 39.32 -12.65
N LEU A 705 9.35 40.56 -13.10
CA LEU A 705 8.26 41.40 -12.60
C LEU A 705 6.86 40.83 -12.90
N ASN A 706 6.73 39.94 -13.89
CA ASN A 706 5.47 39.29 -14.26
C ASN A 706 5.30 37.88 -13.66
N LEU A 707 6.13 37.49 -12.68
CA LEU A 707 5.95 36.25 -11.93
C LEU A 707 4.90 36.42 -10.83
N GLU A 708 3.93 35.51 -10.79
CA GLU A 708 2.83 35.46 -9.79
C GLU A 708 3.28 35.04 -8.37
N VAL A 709 4.59 35.06 -8.11
CA VAL A 709 5.22 34.75 -6.81
C VAL A 709 6.36 35.70 -6.51
N PHE A 710 6.39 36.24 -5.29
CA PHE A 710 7.48 37.10 -4.83
C PHE A 710 8.76 36.28 -4.60
N VAL A 711 9.74 36.45 -5.49
CA VAL A 711 11.09 35.89 -5.33
C VAL A 711 12.00 36.95 -4.72
N GLU A 712 12.65 36.63 -3.61
CA GLU A 712 13.54 37.55 -2.86
C GLU A 712 14.65 38.15 -3.75
N HIS A 713 15.10 37.38 -4.74
CA HIS A 713 16.05 37.82 -5.75
C HIS A 713 15.56 38.97 -6.64
N VAL A 714 14.26 39.26 -6.77
CA VAL A 714 13.77 40.38 -7.62
C VAL A 714 14.20 41.75 -7.08
N LEU A 715 14.33 41.89 -5.76
CA LEU A 715 14.96 43.08 -5.16
C LEU A 715 16.49 43.07 -5.37
N GLN A 716 17.12 41.90 -5.26
CA GLN A 716 18.55 41.74 -5.53
C GLN A 716 18.89 42.01 -7.01
N LEU A 717 17.97 41.75 -7.96
CA LEU A 717 18.13 42.14 -9.36
C LEU A 717 18.26 43.66 -9.46
N HIS A 718 17.44 44.45 -8.75
CA HIS A 718 17.59 45.90 -8.75
C HIS A 718 18.93 46.36 -8.14
N GLU A 719 19.44 45.69 -7.09
CA GLU A 719 20.77 45.96 -6.54
C GLU A 719 21.91 45.55 -7.50
N LEU A 720 21.75 44.43 -8.22
CA LEU A 720 22.66 43.98 -9.28
C LEU A 720 22.62 44.89 -10.52
N GLN A 721 21.49 45.52 -10.84
CA GLN A 721 21.41 46.54 -11.88
C GLN A 721 22.20 47.79 -11.47
N ASN A 722 22.05 48.24 -10.22
CA ASN A 722 22.86 49.34 -9.67
C ASN A 722 24.36 48.98 -9.65
N LEU A 723 24.72 47.72 -9.36
CA LEU A 723 26.10 47.23 -9.48
C LEU A 723 26.58 47.21 -10.93
N LEU A 724 25.78 46.71 -11.89
CA LEU A 724 26.14 46.65 -13.30
C LEU A 724 26.33 48.05 -13.89
N ASP A 725 25.45 49.00 -13.57
CA ASP A 725 25.63 50.40 -13.97
C ASP A 725 26.81 51.05 -13.24
N TRP A 726 27.13 50.67 -11.99
CA TRP A 726 28.38 51.10 -11.35
C TRP A 726 29.61 50.53 -12.07
N ILE A 727 29.66 49.22 -12.37
CA ILE A 727 30.78 48.56 -13.09
C ILE A 727 30.97 49.18 -14.47
N VAL A 728 29.90 49.36 -15.25
CA VAL A 728 29.97 49.94 -16.60
C VAL A 728 30.45 51.40 -16.55
N ASN A 729 30.03 52.19 -15.57
CA ASN A 729 30.51 53.57 -15.40
C ASN A 729 31.94 53.63 -14.83
N ALA A 730 32.30 52.73 -13.93
CA ALA A 730 33.65 52.56 -13.40
C ALA A 730 34.62 52.24 -14.54
N TYR A 731 34.36 51.19 -15.32
CA TYR A 731 35.12 50.80 -16.50
C TYR A 731 35.25 51.95 -17.52
N LYS A 732 34.13 52.61 -17.88
CA LYS A 732 34.17 53.80 -18.75
C LYS A 732 35.03 54.93 -18.20
N SER A 733 35.13 55.08 -16.87
CA SER A 733 35.94 56.12 -16.22
C SER A 733 37.44 55.81 -16.16
N VAL A 734 37.86 54.54 -16.27
CA VAL A 734 39.28 54.13 -16.29
C VAL A 734 39.81 53.70 -17.65
N LYS A 735 38.95 53.28 -18.60
CA LYS A 735 39.34 52.73 -19.92
C LYS A 735 40.29 53.61 -20.73
N ASN A 736 40.26 54.93 -20.52
CA ASN A 736 41.10 55.90 -21.23
C ASN A 736 42.11 56.62 -20.30
N LEU A 737 42.34 56.12 -19.08
CA LEU A 737 43.33 56.66 -18.14
C LEU A 737 44.61 55.81 -18.14
N SER A 738 45.73 56.42 -17.73
CA SER A 738 47.04 55.75 -17.60
C SER A 738 47.87 56.37 -16.48
N GLY A 739 48.89 55.64 -16.00
CA GLY A 739 49.81 56.10 -14.96
C GLY A 739 49.13 56.40 -13.63
N ASP A 740 49.67 57.35 -12.86
CA ASP A 740 49.22 57.67 -11.49
C ASP A 740 47.74 58.06 -11.42
N MET A 741 47.18 58.65 -12.49
CA MET A 741 45.74 58.98 -12.56
C MET A 741 44.86 57.73 -12.64
N LEU A 742 45.32 56.67 -13.33
CA LEU A 742 44.64 55.37 -13.34
C LEU A 742 44.72 54.72 -11.95
N ILE A 743 45.92 54.68 -11.36
CA ILE A 743 46.16 54.08 -10.03
C ILE A 743 45.30 54.75 -8.96
N SER A 744 45.28 56.09 -8.92
CA SER A 744 44.45 56.87 -7.99
C SER A 744 42.94 56.65 -8.20
N LYS A 745 42.50 56.52 -9.46
CA LYS A 745 41.09 56.26 -9.78
C LYS A 745 40.67 54.83 -9.39
N VAL A 746 41.53 53.83 -9.61
CA VAL A 746 41.32 52.44 -9.16
C VAL A 746 41.25 52.37 -7.63
N PHE A 747 42.15 53.04 -6.90
CA PHE A 747 42.08 53.11 -5.43
C PHE A 747 40.77 53.73 -4.91
N THR A 748 40.24 54.73 -5.62
CA THR A 748 38.94 55.33 -5.29
C THR A 748 37.80 54.34 -5.52
N LEU A 749 37.77 53.70 -6.70
CA LEU A 749 36.75 52.73 -7.08
C LEU A 749 36.77 51.48 -6.17
N ARG A 750 37.94 51.02 -5.73
CA ARG A 750 38.08 49.94 -4.74
C ARG A 750 37.39 50.28 -3.43
N LYS A 751 37.55 51.51 -2.93
CA LYS A 751 36.89 51.97 -1.70
C LYS A 751 35.38 52.15 -1.85
N ASP A 752 34.92 52.60 -3.03
CA ASP A 752 33.50 52.65 -3.35
C ASP A 752 32.89 51.23 -3.40
N LEU A 753 33.59 50.25 -3.98
CA LEU A 753 33.20 48.85 -4.03
C LEU A 753 33.15 48.21 -2.63
N GLU A 754 34.17 48.41 -1.81
CA GLU A 754 34.19 47.98 -0.39
C GLU A 754 33.00 48.57 0.38
N THR A 755 32.66 49.84 0.12
CA THR A 755 31.49 50.51 0.72
C THR A 755 30.17 49.92 0.22
N PHE A 756 30.09 49.52 -1.05
CA PHE A 756 28.91 48.87 -1.65
C PHE A 756 28.71 47.46 -1.09
N GLN A 757 29.77 46.63 -1.07
CA GLN A 757 29.77 45.29 -0.47
C GLN A 757 29.40 45.32 1.02
N THR A 758 29.81 46.37 1.75
CA THR A 758 29.44 46.55 3.17
C THR A 758 27.96 46.86 3.37
N LYS A 759 27.29 47.50 2.39
CA LYS A 759 25.84 47.76 2.41
C LYS A 759 25.00 46.58 1.91
N HIS A 760 25.55 45.74 1.04
CA HIS A 760 24.85 44.65 0.36
C HIS A 760 25.54 43.30 0.61
N PRO A 761 25.41 42.70 1.83
CA PRO A 761 26.31 41.64 2.29
C PRO A 761 26.26 40.33 1.51
N ILE A 762 25.18 40.07 0.77
CA ILE A 762 25.02 38.88 -0.09
C ILE A 762 26.05 38.88 -1.22
N LEU A 763 26.42 40.06 -1.73
CA LEU A 763 27.43 40.23 -2.79
C LEU A 763 28.87 39.98 -2.31
N LYS A 764 29.09 39.81 -1.00
CA LYS A 764 30.44 39.60 -0.45
C LYS A 764 31.06 38.25 -0.88
N ASN A 765 30.23 37.28 -1.26
CA ASN A 765 30.69 35.97 -1.75
C ASN A 765 30.94 35.93 -3.27
N VAL A 766 30.67 37.01 -4.00
CA VAL A 766 30.88 37.10 -5.46
C VAL A 766 32.37 37.21 -5.77
N PHE A 767 33.07 38.10 -5.08
CA PHE A 767 34.46 38.43 -5.36
C PHE A 767 35.46 37.60 -4.51
N THR A 768 34.98 36.64 -3.72
CA THR A 768 35.83 35.75 -2.91
C THR A 768 36.41 34.62 -3.76
N GLY A 769 37.52 34.89 -4.43
CA GLY A 769 38.25 33.92 -5.26
C GLY A 769 39.16 34.57 -6.30
N VAL A 770 38.86 35.81 -6.69
CA VAL A 770 39.68 36.61 -7.61
C VAL A 770 41.01 37.00 -6.93
N PRO A 771 42.17 36.85 -7.59
CA PRO A 771 43.45 37.35 -7.10
C PRO A 771 43.45 38.88 -6.90
N GLU A 772 44.28 39.40 -5.98
CA GLU A 772 44.29 40.84 -5.68
C GLU A 772 44.92 41.74 -6.78
N GLU A 773 45.28 41.15 -7.93
CA GLU A 773 45.86 41.80 -9.11
C GLU A 773 44.95 41.71 -10.37
N GLU A 774 43.79 41.04 -10.28
CA GLU A 774 42.77 40.93 -11.34
C GLU A 774 41.49 41.74 -11.02
#